data_AF-A0A4Z2CU47-F1
#
_entry.id   AF-A0A4Z2CU47-F1
#
_cell.length_a   1.000
_cell.length_b   1.000
_cell.length_c   1.000
_cell.angle_alpha   90.00
_cell.angle_beta   90.00
_cell.angle_gamma   90.00
#
_symmetry.space_group_name_H-M   'P 1'
#
loop_
_entity.id
_entity.type
_entity.pdbx_description
1 polymer ?
#
loop_
_entity_poly.entity_id
_entity_poly.type
_entity_poly.pdbx_seq_one_letter_code
_entity_poly.pdbx_strand_id
1 'polypeptide(L)'
;MNDVVVLFDNDDKRKTSIQQQNDIEENEAQITSEKSNETVNHIQDSINRSSKPSPDQYRLESRTLTYQDLMELDKNEPRWKYARKVLLIAVFIIFFGLAISCIIYISVGKKCPYKPKLPFWRTEVSYWLDLFAFKDSSNDLIGDFNGLISELDYIKKVIGAGCIILGPIFKGFYSNQHGILGPVVDHEQLDGVAGSMEEFDRLLKQAHKKGLKVVLTIDINSISVDHKWIKEDRVKLMELPSDSDKMVSRYGKPLDVKIGDKSYYSVFGHPFVDLDLTNNKTMKEINNVLNFWMEKGVDGFVVDNVAFLVEETPTKSKTSDNWLQNCRNSQIFSPRNVDVLKQIKQAIDGYRMKTGKDILLAVNSGDTGCGAGESPDEMLMFSKVADVTIIREFMNLRGSKIGGFNRLALKKYFRFNDTDKTKFGLTTATLSMPPYGDIINFASTLLVPGVPIVYYTTELNADRISSDKIPTTMYPFAKNYYNERINHYSGILSHLPMPWNYNGSGFSAAIKDSRFGDFLEDFSQKDTTVEYQLADENTGTPLRLVQQLVSLHKYPAFQWGTIEQIKLDQFQEISGTIYVFTRKAEGYPTFIVILTMIFEEMTLNLTTICPSVIPRLIYPPSKNLPVDIPLPNSEIPLENTDGNFRSYVVSCAA
;
A
#
# COMPACT_ATOMS: atom_id res chain seq x y z
N MET A 1 26.62 -37.91 23.56
CA MET A 1 25.68 -38.91 24.13
C MET A 1 24.31 -38.60 23.53
N ASN A 2 23.97 -39.38 22.50
CA ASN A 2 22.73 -39.64 21.73
C ASN A 2 21.57 -38.61 21.69
N ASP A 3 21.33 -38.06 20.50
CA ASP A 3 20.20 -38.29 19.55
C ASP A 3 18.76 -38.52 20.07
N VAL A 4 17.63 -38.16 19.42
CA VAL A 4 17.12 -37.14 18.46
C VAL A 4 15.62 -37.50 18.18
N VAL A 5 14.77 -36.55 17.75
CA VAL A 5 13.39 -36.65 17.15
C VAL A 5 12.14 -36.74 18.07
N VAL A 6 11.26 -35.72 18.21
CA VAL A 6 10.13 -35.14 17.39
C VAL A 6 8.78 -35.88 17.53
N LEU A 7 7.69 -35.16 17.87
CA LEU A 7 6.42 -35.01 17.10
C LEU A 7 5.30 -34.28 17.89
N PHE A 8 4.41 -33.67 17.10
CA PHE A 8 3.32 -32.71 17.38
C PHE A 8 2.13 -33.31 18.14
N ASP A 9 1.33 -32.49 18.87
CA ASP A 9 -0.08 -32.24 18.49
C ASP A 9 -0.74 -31.03 19.22
N ASN A 10 -1.80 -30.52 18.60
CA ASN A 10 -2.54 -29.28 18.80
C ASN A 10 -3.67 -29.30 19.86
N ASP A 11 -4.26 -28.10 20.04
CA ASP A 11 -5.64 -27.80 20.47
C ASP A 11 -5.93 -27.90 22.00
N ASP A 12 -6.75 -27.07 22.64
CA ASP A 12 -7.86 -26.25 22.14
C ASP A 12 -8.17 -25.09 23.11
N LYS A 13 -9.04 -24.21 22.62
CA LYS A 13 -9.46 -22.89 23.08
C LYS A 13 -9.96 -22.79 24.52
N ARG A 14 -9.50 -21.72 25.17
CA ARG A 14 -10.26 -20.95 26.16
C ARG A 14 -11.48 -20.29 25.51
N LYS A 15 -12.68 -20.62 25.97
CA LYS A 15 -13.80 -19.68 26.06
C LYS A 15 -14.55 -19.87 27.38
N THR A 16 -14.06 -19.15 28.37
CA THR A 16 -14.84 -18.54 29.45
C THR A 16 -15.99 -17.72 28.88
N SER A 17 -17.22 -18.08 29.23
CA SER A 17 -18.24 -17.14 29.72
C SER A 17 -19.42 -17.96 30.24
N ILE A 18 -19.36 -18.18 31.55
CA ILE A 18 -20.42 -18.64 32.44
C ILE A 18 -21.53 -17.57 32.53
N GLN A 19 -22.67 -18.01 33.05
CA GLN A 19 -23.78 -17.25 33.69
C GLN A 19 -24.85 -16.73 32.74
N GLN A 20 -26.13 -17.06 32.90
CA GLN A 20 -26.91 -17.68 33.99
C GLN A 20 -27.82 -18.72 33.33
N GLN A 21 -28.14 -19.87 33.91
CA GLN A 21 -29.12 -20.06 34.97
C GLN A 21 -29.28 -21.59 35.05
N ASN A 22 -29.08 -22.21 36.20
CA ASN A 22 -29.60 -23.53 36.64
C ASN A 22 -28.72 -24.05 37.77
N ASP A 23 -28.83 -23.40 38.93
CA ASP A 23 -28.61 -24.05 40.21
C ASP A 23 -30.00 -24.50 40.71
N ILE A 24 -30.01 -25.59 41.48
CA ILE A 24 -31.16 -26.33 42.05
C ILE A 24 -31.47 -27.60 41.26
N GLU A 25 -30.62 -28.61 41.44
CA GLU A 25 -31.00 -30.02 41.66
C GLU A 25 -29.70 -30.83 41.66
N GLU A 26 -29.07 -30.95 42.83
CA GLU A 26 -28.17 -32.06 43.24
C GLU A 26 -27.39 -31.64 44.48
N ASN A 27 -28.05 -31.71 45.63
CA ASN A 27 -27.40 -31.89 46.92
C ASN A 27 -28.46 -32.40 47.87
N GLU A 28 -28.41 -33.70 48.17
CA GLU A 28 -28.68 -34.31 49.48
C GLU A 28 -29.01 -35.79 49.31
N ALA A 29 -27.97 -36.56 49.02
CA ALA A 29 -27.94 -37.99 49.27
C ALA A 29 -26.78 -38.27 50.23
N GLN A 30 -27.03 -38.09 51.53
CA GLN A 30 -26.41 -38.80 52.65
C GLN A 30 -26.78 -38.10 53.96
N ILE A 31 -27.59 -38.75 54.80
CA ILE A 31 -27.26 -39.09 56.19
C ILE A 31 -28.48 -39.78 56.80
N THR A 32 -28.25 -41.01 57.22
CA THR A 32 -29.14 -41.93 57.93
C THR A 32 -29.40 -41.52 59.38
N SER A 33 -30.63 -41.85 59.82
CA SER A 33 -31.05 -42.25 61.16
C SER A 33 -30.73 -41.35 62.36
N GLU A 34 -31.76 -40.74 62.95
CA GLU A 34 -32.07 -40.88 64.39
C GLU A 34 -33.38 -40.19 64.80
N LYS A 35 -34.03 -40.78 65.81
CA LYS A 35 -35.09 -40.24 66.71
C LYS A 35 -36.58 -40.37 66.32
N SER A 36 -37.07 -41.58 66.58
CA SER A 36 -38.14 -41.92 67.55
C SER A 36 -39.09 -40.82 68.10
N ASN A 37 -40.38 -41.17 68.00
CA ASN A 37 -41.44 -41.17 69.02
C ASN A 37 -41.91 -39.86 69.69
N GLU A 38 -43.19 -39.57 69.43
CA GLU A 38 -44.32 -39.16 70.32
C GLU A 38 -45.18 -38.17 69.51
N THR A 39 -46.47 -38.37 69.25
CA THR A 39 -47.57 -38.43 70.23
C THR A 39 -48.83 -38.90 69.47
N VAL A 40 -49.32 -40.13 69.69
CA VAL A 40 -50.56 -40.48 70.43
C VAL A 40 -51.90 -40.20 69.69
N ASN A 41 -52.52 -41.33 69.32
CA ASN A 41 -53.93 -41.72 69.50
C ASN A 41 -55.04 -40.67 69.37
N HIS A 42 -55.84 -40.83 68.32
CA HIS A 42 -57.31 -40.72 68.22
C HIS A 42 -57.60 -40.69 66.71
N ILE A 43 -58.20 -41.68 66.04
CA ILE A 43 -59.43 -42.40 66.31
C ILE A 43 -59.40 -43.63 65.39
N GLN A 44 -59.55 -44.81 65.99
CA GLN A 44 -60.04 -46.00 65.31
C GLN A 44 -61.44 -46.28 65.89
N ASP A 45 -62.28 -46.86 65.05
CA ASP A 45 -63.63 -47.38 65.32
C ASP A 45 -64.82 -46.43 65.07
N SER A 46 -65.26 -46.42 63.80
CA SER A 46 -66.62 -46.91 63.52
C SER A 46 -66.83 -47.27 62.03
N ILE A 47 -66.76 -48.58 61.77
CA ILE A 47 -67.77 -49.36 61.01
C ILE A 47 -67.87 -49.16 59.48
N ASN A 48 -67.30 -50.17 58.81
CA ASN A 48 -67.63 -50.76 57.51
C ASN A 48 -69.13 -50.75 57.13
N ARG A 49 -69.42 -50.48 55.85
CA ARG A 49 -70.46 -51.20 55.07
C ARG A 49 -70.15 -51.19 53.56
N SER A 50 -69.96 -52.40 53.00
CA SER A 50 -70.45 -52.91 51.69
C SER A 50 -70.23 -52.03 50.45
N SER A 51 -69.53 -52.41 49.36
CA SER A 51 -69.66 -53.60 48.51
C SER A 51 -68.60 -53.60 47.38
N LYS A 52 -68.08 -54.78 47.01
CA LYS A 52 -67.25 -55.04 45.81
C LYS A 52 -68.07 -54.97 44.49
N PRO A 53 -67.40 -54.71 43.35
CA PRO A 53 -67.56 -55.51 42.14
C PRO A 53 -66.24 -56.13 41.61
N SER A 54 -66.36 -57.08 40.68
CA SER A 54 -65.44 -58.18 40.32
C SER A 54 -64.22 -57.85 39.44
N PRO A 55 -63.17 -58.71 39.44
CA PRO A 55 -62.03 -58.64 38.53
C PRO A 55 -62.29 -59.44 37.26
N ASP A 56 -62.45 -58.76 36.12
CA ASP A 56 -62.10 -59.27 34.77
C ASP A 56 -62.61 -58.28 33.71
N GLN A 57 -61.77 -57.33 33.28
CA GLN A 57 -61.90 -56.71 31.95
C GLN A 57 -60.52 -56.21 31.47
N TYR A 58 -59.90 -57.06 30.64
CA TYR A 58 -58.97 -56.76 29.55
C TYR A 58 -57.58 -56.17 29.86
N ARG A 59 -56.66 -57.11 30.08
CA ARG A 59 -55.35 -57.21 29.43
C ARG A 59 -55.32 -56.50 28.05
N LEU A 60 -54.65 -55.35 27.94
CA LEU A 60 -54.25 -54.76 26.66
C LEU A 60 -52.73 -54.60 26.66
N GLU A 61 -52.10 -55.67 26.19
CA GLU A 61 -50.69 -55.74 25.83
C GLU A 61 -50.36 -54.70 24.76
N SER A 62 -49.20 -54.06 24.89
CA SER A 62 -48.52 -53.30 23.84
C SER A 62 -48.24 -54.19 22.63
N ARG A 63 -49.23 -54.35 21.74
CA ARG A 63 -49.04 -54.94 20.42
C ARG A 63 -48.60 -53.85 19.44
N THR A 64 -47.41 -53.99 18.87
CA THR A 64 -47.10 -53.33 17.61
C THR A 64 -48.10 -53.82 16.57
N LEU A 65 -48.92 -52.92 16.04
CA LEU A 65 -49.95 -53.23 15.06
C LEU A 65 -49.31 -53.84 13.80
N THR A 66 -49.87 -54.94 13.31
CA THR A 66 -49.44 -55.55 12.05
C THR A 66 -50.00 -54.75 10.86
N TYR A 67 -49.50 -55.00 9.65
CA TYR A 67 -50.00 -54.32 8.43
C TYR A 67 -51.53 -54.46 8.26
N GLN A 68 -52.08 -55.63 8.59
CA GLN A 68 -53.53 -55.88 8.51
C GLN A 68 -54.29 -55.06 9.57
N ASP A 69 -53.78 -54.99 10.80
CA ASP A 69 -54.38 -54.17 11.86
C ASP A 69 -54.39 -52.68 11.48
N LEU A 70 -53.31 -52.18 10.85
CA LEU A 70 -53.24 -50.80 10.36
C LEU A 70 -54.22 -50.51 9.22
N MET A 71 -54.42 -51.46 8.29
CA MET A 71 -55.41 -51.31 7.21
C MET A 71 -56.85 -51.28 7.74
N GLU A 72 -57.14 -52.05 8.79
CA GLU A 72 -58.44 -52.06 9.44
C GLU A 72 -58.68 -50.80 10.27
N LEU A 73 -57.66 -50.29 10.96
CA LEU A 73 -57.70 -49.01 11.67
C LEU A 73 -57.93 -47.83 10.71
N ASP A 74 -57.30 -47.83 9.54
CA ASP A 74 -57.54 -46.83 8.48
C ASP A 74 -58.97 -46.89 7.90
N LYS A 75 -59.64 -48.05 7.98
CA LYS A 75 -61.03 -48.26 7.53
C LYS A 75 -62.04 -47.81 8.58
N ASN A 76 -61.76 -48.08 9.86
CA ASN A 76 -62.65 -47.80 10.98
C ASN A 76 -62.48 -46.39 11.56
N GLU A 77 -61.26 -45.83 11.54
CA GLU A 77 -60.93 -44.48 12.01
C GLU A 77 -60.28 -43.64 10.90
N PRO A 78 -61.04 -43.20 9.88
CA PRO A 78 -60.47 -42.48 8.74
C PRO A 78 -59.85 -41.12 9.11
N ARG A 79 -60.14 -40.58 10.31
CA ARG A 79 -59.57 -39.33 10.84
C ARG A 79 -58.04 -39.26 10.77
N TRP A 80 -57.34 -40.35 11.10
CA TRP A 80 -55.87 -40.39 11.11
C TRP A 80 -55.28 -40.43 9.72
N LYS A 81 -55.97 -41.11 8.78
CA LYS A 81 -55.65 -41.10 7.35
C LYS A 81 -55.78 -39.70 6.76
N TYR A 82 -56.82 -38.94 7.13
CA TYR A 82 -56.96 -37.54 6.73
C TYR A 82 -55.91 -36.64 7.38
N ALA A 83 -55.63 -36.79 8.68
CA ALA A 83 -54.60 -36.04 9.37
C ALA A 83 -53.20 -36.24 8.74
N ARG A 84 -52.82 -37.49 8.41
CA ARG A 84 -51.55 -37.78 7.72
C ARG A 84 -51.48 -37.15 6.33
N LYS A 85 -52.56 -37.19 5.55
CA LYS A 85 -52.63 -36.53 4.24
C LYS A 85 -52.53 -35.02 4.36
N VAL A 86 -53.22 -34.42 5.32
CA VAL A 86 -53.16 -32.97 5.59
C VAL A 86 -51.75 -32.56 6.00
N LEU A 87 -51.10 -33.29 6.91
CA LEU A 87 -49.71 -33.03 7.31
C LEU A 87 -48.75 -33.16 6.13
N LEU A 88 -48.89 -34.20 5.31
CA LEU A 88 -48.05 -34.38 4.12
C LEU A 88 -48.23 -33.22 3.12
N ILE A 89 -49.47 -32.82 2.86
CA ILE A 89 -49.78 -31.67 1.98
C ILE A 89 -49.22 -30.38 2.58
N ALA A 90 -49.36 -30.16 3.89
CA ALA A 90 -48.82 -29.00 4.59
C ALA A 90 -47.30 -28.92 4.48
N VAL A 91 -46.59 -30.05 4.60
CA VAL A 91 -45.13 -30.10 4.39
C VAL A 91 -44.76 -29.67 2.97
N PHE A 92 -45.46 -30.14 1.93
CA PHE A 92 -45.19 -29.71 0.56
C PHE A 92 -45.54 -28.23 0.34
N ILE A 93 -46.65 -27.73 0.90
CA ILE A 93 -47.03 -26.31 0.81
C ILE A 93 -45.96 -25.43 1.46
N ILE A 94 -45.47 -25.81 2.64
CA ILE A 94 -44.39 -25.08 3.33
C ILE A 94 -43.11 -25.14 2.52
N PHE A 95 -42.74 -26.31 2.01
CA PHE A 95 -41.53 -26.47 1.18
C PHE A 95 -41.57 -25.58 -0.07
N PHE A 96 -42.66 -25.63 -0.84
CA PHE A 96 -42.82 -24.78 -2.02
C PHE A 96 -42.97 -23.30 -1.67
N GLY A 97 -43.63 -22.99 -0.56
CA GLY A 97 -43.74 -21.62 -0.03
C GLY A 97 -42.37 -21.03 0.32
N LEU A 98 -41.52 -21.80 0.99
CA LEU A 98 -40.13 -21.41 1.28
C LEU A 98 -39.30 -21.28 0.02
N ALA A 99 -39.42 -22.21 -0.94
CA ALA A 99 -38.72 -22.13 -2.22
C ALA A 99 -39.12 -20.86 -3.01
N ILE A 100 -40.42 -20.57 -3.10
CA ILE A 100 -40.93 -19.34 -3.74
C ILE A 100 -40.44 -18.10 -2.99
N SER A 101 -40.47 -18.10 -1.65
CA SER A 101 -39.94 -17.00 -0.84
C SER A 101 -38.45 -16.76 -1.10
N CYS A 102 -37.64 -17.83 -1.18
CA CYS A 102 -36.22 -17.73 -1.55
C CYS A 102 -36.04 -17.18 -2.96
N ILE A 103 -36.83 -17.63 -3.94
CA ILE A 103 -36.77 -17.13 -5.32
C ILE A 103 -37.13 -15.63 -5.37
N ILE A 104 -38.17 -15.22 -4.64
CA ILE A 104 -38.57 -13.81 -4.54
C ILE A 104 -37.46 -13.00 -3.88
N TYR A 105 -36.88 -13.50 -2.77
CA TYR A 105 -35.79 -12.82 -2.08
C TYR A 105 -34.54 -12.65 -2.96
N ILE A 106 -34.18 -13.68 -3.74
CA ILE A 106 -33.03 -13.62 -4.65
C ILE A 106 -33.29 -12.71 -5.86
N SER A 107 -34.52 -12.69 -6.39
CA SER A 107 -34.88 -11.90 -7.58
C SER A 107 -35.18 -10.42 -7.28
N VAL A 108 -35.75 -10.12 -6.11
CA VAL A 108 -36.13 -8.77 -5.67
C VAL A 108 -35.10 -8.16 -4.71
N GLY A 109 -34.25 -8.99 -4.08
CA GLY A 109 -33.18 -8.53 -3.21
C GLY A 109 -32.29 -7.51 -3.93
N LYS A 110 -31.95 -6.42 -3.24
CA LYS A 110 -31.01 -5.43 -3.77
C LYS A 110 -29.71 -6.16 -4.11
N LYS A 111 -29.33 -6.15 -5.39
CA LYS A 111 -28.05 -6.70 -5.82
C LYS A 111 -26.95 -5.97 -5.05
N CYS A 112 -25.98 -6.72 -4.53
CA CYS A 112 -24.80 -6.11 -3.94
C CYS A 112 -24.18 -5.15 -4.95
N PRO A 113 -23.69 -3.98 -4.51
CA PRO A 113 -23.03 -3.04 -5.40
C PRO A 113 -21.86 -3.73 -6.10
N TYR A 114 -21.70 -3.43 -7.40
CA TYR A 114 -20.65 -4.05 -8.21
C TYR A 114 -19.26 -3.73 -7.62
N LYS A 115 -18.41 -4.76 -7.52
CA LYS A 115 -17.01 -4.62 -7.14
C LYS A 115 -16.13 -5.12 -8.29
N PRO A 116 -15.40 -4.23 -9.00
CA PRO A 116 -14.49 -4.66 -10.05
C PRO A 116 -13.36 -5.51 -9.46
N LYS A 117 -12.91 -6.51 -10.22
CA LYS A 117 -11.65 -7.21 -9.91
C LYS A 117 -10.50 -6.31 -10.32
N LEU A 118 -9.79 -5.76 -9.35
CA LEU A 118 -8.66 -4.85 -9.55
C LEU A 118 -7.34 -5.54 -9.20
N PRO A 119 -6.24 -5.20 -9.89
CA PRO A 119 -4.91 -5.69 -9.52
C PRO A 119 -4.46 -5.09 -8.18
N PHE A 120 -3.44 -5.69 -7.56
CA PHE A 120 -2.98 -5.26 -6.24
C PHE A 120 -2.55 -3.78 -6.20
N TRP A 121 -1.90 -3.27 -7.23
CA TRP A 121 -1.45 -1.87 -7.28
C TRP A 121 -2.60 -0.86 -7.34
N ARG A 122 -3.84 -1.30 -7.64
CA ARG A 122 -5.04 -0.45 -7.62
C ARG A 122 -5.84 -0.55 -6.33
N THR A 123 -5.49 -1.47 -5.44
CA THR A 123 -6.24 -1.76 -4.21
C THR A 123 -5.42 -1.52 -2.95
N GLU A 124 -4.10 -1.65 -3.07
CA GLU A 124 -3.14 -1.52 -1.98
C GLU A 124 -2.30 -0.25 -2.13
N VAL A 125 -1.91 0.32 -0.99
CA VAL A 125 -0.89 1.38 -0.93
C VAL A 125 0.49 0.76 -1.07
N SER A 126 1.36 1.39 -1.86
CA SER A 126 2.75 0.96 -2.03
C SER A 126 3.68 1.76 -1.10
N TYR A 127 4.70 1.11 -0.55
CA TYR A 127 5.75 1.73 0.25
C TYR A 127 7.09 1.57 -0.46
N TRP A 128 7.66 2.67 -0.92
CA TRP A 128 8.92 2.71 -1.70
C TRP A 128 10.08 3.10 -0.79
N LEU A 129 11.09 2.24 -0.70
CA LEU A 129 12.23 2.44 0.20
C LEU A 129 13.57 2.13 -0.46
N ASP A 130 14.63 2.76 0.06
CA ASP A 130 16.01 2.34 -0.16
C ASP A 130 16.39 1.30 0.91
N LEU A 131 16.74 0.09 0.49
CA LEU A 131 17.13 -1.01 1.39
C LEU A 131 18.28 -0.58 2.31
N PHE A 132 19.29 0.07 1.75
CA PHE A 132 20.55 0.41 2.42
C PHE A 132 20.40 1.55 3.44
N ALA A 133 19.30 2.30 3.36
CA ALA A 133 18.97 3.35 4.31
C ALA A 133 17.91 2.91 5.33
N PHE A 134 17.30 1.72 5.17
CA PHE A 134 16.11 1.37 5.93
C PHE A 134 16.43 0.83 7.32
N LYS A 135 17.17 -0.28 7.44
CA LYS A 135 17.57 -0.84 8.74
C LYS A 135 18.75 -1.79 8.60
N ASP A 136 19.78 -1.57 9.41
CA ASP A 136 21.00 -2.37 9.49
C ASP A 136 20.82 -3.48 10.54
N SER A 137 21.09 -4.73 10.15
CA SER A 137 21.10 -5.88 11.06
C SER A 137 22.52 -6.43 11.33
N SER A 138 23.49 -6.01 10.51
CA SER A 138 24.86 -6.51 10.48
C SER A 138 25.84 -5.67 11.31
N ASN A 139 25.43 -4.47 11.73
CA ASN A 139 26.22 -3.46 12.46
C ASN A 139 27.32 -2.81 11.62
N ASP A 140 27.15 -2.74 10.30
CA ASP A 140 28.06 -2.03 9.38
C ASP A 140 27.56 -0.62 8.99
N LEU A 141 26.45 -0.17 9.59
CA LEU A 141 25.75 1.09 9.33
C LEU A 141 25.11 1.17 7.94
N ILE A 142 24.84 0.02 7.31
CA ILE A 142 24.16 -0.12 6.02
C ILE A 142 22.97 -1.05 6.20
N GLY A 143 21.82 -0.65 5.65
CA GLY A 143 20.63 -1.48 5.68
C GLY A 143 20.73 -2.73 4.80
N ASP A 144 20.10 -3.81 5.24
CA ASP A 144 20.20 -5.13 4.60
C ASP A 144 18.84 -5.87 4.59
N PHE A 145 18.76 -7.02 3.91
CA PHE A 145 17.51 -7.77 3.82
C PHE A 145 16.96 -8.23 5.18
N ASN A 146 17.81 -8.49 6.16
CA ASN A 146 17.39 -8.97 7.48
C ASN A 146 16.80 -7.85 8.32
N GLY A 147 17.39 -6.66 8.24
CA GLY A 147 16.82 -5.44 8.77
C GLY A 147 15.44 -5.18 8.17
N LEU A 148 15.29 -5.25 6.84
CA LEU A 148 13.98 -5.11 6.20
C LEU A 148 12.98 -6.19 6.62
N ILE A 149 13.41 -7.46 6.69
CA ILE A 149 12.58 -8.57 7.16
C ILE A 149 12.03 -8.29 8.57
N SER A 150 12.86 -7.75 9.46
CA SER A 150 12.47 -7.45 10.84
C SER A 150 11.36 -6.38 10.93
N GLU A 151 11.24 -5.54 9.91
CA GLU A 151 10.30 -4.40 9.86
C GLU A 151 9.14 -4.58 8.88
N LEU A 152 8.92 -5.79 8.35
CA LEU A 152 7.74 -6.07 7.52
C LEU A 152 6.42 -5.80 8.25
N ASP A 153 6.40 -5.93 9.58
CA ASP A 153 5.23 -5.60 10.40
C ASP A 153 5.00 -4.09 10.50
N TYR A 154 6.06 -3.26 10.53
CA TYR A 154 5.91 -1.82 10.41
C TYR A 154 5.24 -1.45 9.08
N ILE A 155 5.74 -1.97 7.96
CA ILE A 155 5.17 -1.70 6.63
C ILE A 155 3.71 -2.17 6.55
N LYS A 156 3.40 -3.39 6.99
CA LYS A 156 2.05 -3.96 6.84
C LYS A 156 1.03 -3.41 7.84
N LYS A 157 1.42 -3.23 9.10
CA LYS A 157 0.49 -2.92 10.21
C LYS A 157 0.51 -1.45 10.59
N VAL A 158 1.68 -0.81 10.59
CA VAL A 158 1.82 0.60 10.97
C VAL A 158 1.51 1.50 9.78
N ILE A 159 2.15 1.28 8.62
CA ILE A 159 1.83 2.06 7.41
C ILE A 159 0.52 1.58 6.79
N GLY A 160 0.26 0.26 6.84
CA GLY A 160 -0.91 -0.32 6.18
C GLY A 160 -0.71 -0.62 4.70
N ALA A 161 0.54 -0.60 4.22
CA ALA A 161 0.87 -0.88 2.83
C ALA A 161 0.66 -2.37 2.47
N GLY A 162 0.32 -2.62 1.21
CA GLY A 162 0.20 -3.97 0.64
C GLY A 162 1.28 -4.30 -0.39
N CYS A 163 2.12 -3.34 -0.75
CA CYS A 163 3.20 -3.50 -1.71
C CYS A 163 4.47 -2.80 -1.20
N ILE A 164 5.62 -3.45 -1.33
CA ILE A 164 6.95 -2.89 -1.14
C ILE A 164 7.55 -2.65 -2.51
N ILE A 165 7.98 -1.43 -2.79
CA ILE A 165 8.84 -1.11 -3.92
C ILE A 165 10.26 -0.98 -3.34
N LEU A 166 11.14 -1.91 -3.69
CA LEU A 166 12.55 -1.84 -3.31
C LEU A 166 13.30 -1.00 -4.32
N GLY A 167 14.08 -0.03 -3.85
CA GLY A 167 15.12 0.60 -4.65
C GLY A 167 16.11 -0.41 -5.25
N PRO A 168 17.05 0.02 -6.10
CA PRO A 168 17.93 -0.90 -6.79
C PRO A 168 18.83 -1.67 -5.80
N ILE A 169 18.78 -3.00 -5.86
CA ILE A 169 19.51 -3.93 -4.97
C ILE A 169 20.62 -4.69 -5.70
N PHE A 170 20.89 -4.34 -6.95
CA PHE A 170 21.75 -5.11 -7.85
C PHE A 170 23.22 -4.87 -7.57
N LYS A 171 24.05 -5.86 -7.93
CA LYS A 171 25.48 -5.82 -7.72
C LYS A 171 26.11 -4.57 -8.31
N GLY A 172 26.88 -3.86 -7.49
CA GLY A 172 27.57 -2.64 -7.89
C GLY A 172 26.77 -1.38 -7.64
N PHE A 173 25.47 -1.47 -7.29
CA PHE A 173 24.70 -0.28 -6.93
C PHE A 173 25.36 0.48 -5.77
N TYR A 174 25.76 -0.22 -4.71
CA TYR A 174 26.52 0.36 -3.60
C TYR A 174 27.99 -0.05 -3.62
N SER A 175 28.28 -1.35 -3.80
CA SER A 175 29.62 -1.93 -3.71
C SER A 175 30.29 -1.97 -5.08
N ASN A 176 30.80 -0.83 -5.53
CA ASN A 176 31.60 -0.71 -6.75
C ASN A 176 32.94 -0.02 -6.48
N GLN A 177 33.88 -0.20 -7.40
CA GLN A 177 35.23 0.36 -7.30
C GLN A 177 35.30 1.88 -7.54
N HIS A 178 34.22 2.51 -8.00
CA HIS A 178 34.15 3.94 -8.27
C HIS A 178 33.72 4.76 -7.06
N GLY A 179 33.23 4.12 -5.99
CA GLY A 179 32.83 4.80 -4.76
C GLY A 179 31.64 5.73 -4.91
N ILE A 180 30.70 5.43 -5.82
CA ILE A 180 29.47 6.22 -6.04
C ILE A 180 28.24 5.30 -6.08
N LEU A 181 27.04 5.81 -5.87
CA LEU A 181 25.81 5.01 -5.97
C LEU A 181 25.30 4.94 -7.40
N GLY A 182 24.81 3.76 -7.81
CA GLY A 182 24.13 3.56 -9.09
C GLY A 182 24.82 2.69 -10.15
N PRO A 183 26.17 2.62 -10.29
CA PRO A 183 26.82 1.87 -11.37
C PRO A 183 26.66 0.35 -11.23
N VAL A 184 25.53 -0.20 -11.69
CA VAL A 184 25.26 -1.64 -11.66
C VAL A 184 26.27 -2.37 -12.54
N VAL A 185 26.84 -3.46 -12.02
CA VAL A 185 27.81 -4.33 -12.72
C VAL A 185 27.22 -5.69 -13.11
N ASP A 186 26.12 -6.09 -12.45
CA ASP A 186 25.36 -7.30 -12.79
C ASP A 186 23.91 -7.21 -12.27
N HIS A 187 22.94 -7.22 -13.19
CA HIS A 187 21.51 -7.13 -12.88
C HIS A 187 20.90 -8.44 -12.37
N GLU A 188 21.59 -9.58 -12.49
CA GLU A 188 21.12 -10.90 -12.03
C GLU A 188 21.76 -11.30 -10.69
N GLN A 189 22.60 -10.42 -10.12
CA GLN A 189 23.22 -10.59 -8.81
C GLN A 189 22.83 -9.46 -7.87
N LEU A 190 22.78 -9.76 -6.58
CA LEU A 190 22.54 -8.80 -5.52
C LEU A 190 23.85 -8.08 -5.16
N ASP A 191 23.74 -6.85 -4.66
CA ASP A 191 24.88 -6.18 -4.03
C ASP A 191 25.28 -6.94 -2.76
N GLY A 192 26.58 -7.15 -2.57
CA GLY A 192 27.09 -7.97 -1.48
C GLY A 192 26.70 -7.44 -0.09
N VAL A 193 26.53 -6.12 0.04
CA VAL A 193 26.08 -5.51 1.31
C VAL A 193 24.57 -5.62 1.54
N ALA A 194 23.77 -5.87 0.49
CA ALA A 194 22.33 -6.10 0.65
C ALA A 194 22.05 -7.43 1.37
N GLY A 195 22.91 -8.42 1.09
CA GLY A 195 22.80 -9.80 1.57
C GLY A 195 22.88 -10.82 0.44
N SER A 196 22.67 -12.08 0.80
CA SER A 196 22.70 -13.23 -0.10
C SER A 196 21.37 -13.48 -0.82
N MET A 197 21.39 -14.31 -1.87
CA MET A 197 20.18 -14.68 -2.61
C MET A 197 19.20 -15.47 -1.73
N GLU A 198 19.70 -16.28 -0.80
CA GLU A 198 18.91 -17.02 0.18
C GLU A 198 18.13 -16.08 1.12
N GLU A 199 18.73 -14.94 1.46
CA GLU A 199 18.10 -13.92 2.31
C GLU A 199 17.03 -13.14 1.54
N PHE A 200 17.27 -12.88 0.24
CA PHE A 200 16.26 -12.33 -0.65
C PHE A 200 15.07 -13.30 -0.84
N ASP A 201 15.32 -14.59 -1.05
CA ASP A 201 14.27 -15.62 -1.12
C ASP A 201 13.46 -15.68 0.19
N ARG A 202 14.14 -15.52 1.33
CA ARG A 202 13.49 -15.42 2.64
C ARG A 202 12.64 -14.15 2.77
N LEU A 203 13.11 -13.00 2.27
CA LEU A 203 12.34 -11.77 2.24
C LEU A 203 11.05 -11.97 1.43
N LEU A 204 11.14 -12.49 0.20
CA LEU A 204 9.97 -12.76 -0.65
C LEU A 204 8.96 -13.66 0.07
N LYS A 205 9.43 -14.78 0.62
CA LYS A 205 8.56 -15.73 1.34
C LYS A 205 7.86 -15.08 2.53
N GLN A 206 8.55 -14.28 3.33
CA GLN A 206 7.97 -13.63 4.50
C GLN A 206 7.02 -12.49 4.13
N ALA A 207 7.37 -11.68 3.14
CA ALA A 207 6.50 -10.65 2.60
C ALA A 207 5.20 -11.25 2.06
N HIS A 208 5.29 -12.26 1.19
CA HIS A 208 4.12 -12.94 0.62
C HIS A 208 3.26 -13.62 1.68
N LYS A 209 3.86 -14.24 2.71
CA LYS A 209 3.13 -14.83 3.84
C LYS A 209 2.30 -13.79 4.60
N LYS A 210 2.75 -12.53 4.64
CA LYS A 210 2.03 -11.39 5.24
C LYS A 210 1.08 -10.68 4.27
N GLY A 211 0.95 -11.19 3.04
CA GLY A 211 0.13 -10.58 1.99
C GLY A 211 0.73 -9.29 1.41
N LEU A 212 2.04 -9.07 1.57
CA LEU A 212 2.77 -7.99 0.91
C LEU A 212 3.22 -8.46 -0.47
N LYS A 213 3.25 -7.54 -1.43
CA LYS A 213 3.89 -7.70 -2.74
C LYS A 213 5.28 -7.09 -2.73
N VAL A 214 6.21 -7.62 -3.53
CA VAL A 214 7.58 -7.10 -3.65
C VAL A 214 7.88 -6.76 -5.11
N VAL A 215 8.06 -5.47 -5.37
CA VAL A 215 8.37 -4.88 -6.67
C VAL A 215 9.80 -4.36 -6.64
N LEU A 216 10.57 -4.56 -7.71
CA LEU A 216 11.95 -4.08 -7.80
C LEU A 216 12.06 -2.83 -8.66
N THR A 217 12.79 -1.81 -8.20
CA THR A 217 13.24 -0.72 -9.06
C THR A 217 14.44 -1.18 -9.88
N ILE A 218 14.39 -1.00 -11.19
CA ILE A 218 15.45 -1.35 -12.13
C ILE A 218 15.75 -0.18 -13.06
N ASP A 219 17.02 0.20 -13.14
CA ASP A 219 17.51 1.06 -14.21
C ASP A 219 18.03 0.16 -15.34
N ILE A 220 17.48 0.35 -16.54
CA ILE A 220 17.89 -0.36 -17.75
C ILE A 220 18.59 0.58 -18.75
N ASN A 221 18.69 1.86 -18.43
CA ASN A 221 19.24 2.88 -19.31
C ASN A 221 20.77 2.74 -19.41
N SER A 222 21.43 2.74 -18.25
CA SER A 222 22.88 2.76 -18.17
C SER A 222 23.44 1.69 -17.24
N ILE A 223 24.65 1.24 -17.52
CA ILE A 223 25.39 0.23 -16.76
C ILE A 223 26.77 0.77 -16.38
N SER A 224 27.43 0.14 -15.40
CA SER A 224 28.84 0.42 -15.14
C SER A 224 29.73 0.02 -16.32
N VAL A 225 30.81 0.77 -16.56
CA VAL A 225 31.89 0.35 -17.48
C VAL A 225 32.52 -1.01 -17.13
N ASP A 226 32.34 -1.50 -15.90
CA ASP A 226 32.83 -2.80 -15.44
C ASP A 226 31.86 -3.96 -15.65
N HIS A 227 30.66 -3.66 -16.14
CA HIS A 227 29.56 -4.61 -16.24
C HIS A 227 29.93 -5.85 -17.09
N LYS A 228 29.52 -7.04 -16.63
CA LYS A 228 29.90 -8.32 -17.25
C LYS A 228 29.56 -8.38 -18.75
N TRP A 229 28.40 -7.83 -19.13
CA TRP A 229 27.95 -7.77 -20.52
C TRP A 229 28.90 -7.07 -21.49
N ILE A 230 29.73 -6.12 -21.02
CA ILE A 230 30.71 -5.44 -21.88
C ILE A 230 31.86 -6.40 -22.18
N LYS A 231 32.39 -7.07 -21.15
CA LYS A 231 33.47 -8.06 -21.25
C LYS A 231 33.06 -9.29 -22.08
N GLU A 232 31.79 -9.67 -21.96
CA GLU A 232 31.20 -10.83 -22.65
C GLU A 232 30.66 -10.49 -24.06
N ASP A 233 30.71 -9.23 -24.51
CA ASP A 233 29.99 -8.71 -25.70
C ASP A 233 28.56 -9.27 -25.75
N ARG A 234 27.75 -9.02 -24.73
CA ARG A 234 26.33 -9.43 -24.68
C ARG A 234 25.35 -8.34 -25.02
N VAL A 235 25.78 -7.08 -24.98
CA VAL A 235 24.95 -5.91 -25.29
C VAL A 235 25.61 -5.04 -26.35
N LYS A 236 24.82 -4.15 -26.96
CA LYS A 236 25.35 -3.01 -27.70
C LYS A 236 25.24 -1.77 -26.82
N LEU A 237 26.36 -1.04 -26.75
CA LEU A 237 26.45 0.27 -26.12
C LEU A 237 26.19 1.33 -27.17
N MET A 238 25.68 2.48 -26.76
CA MET A 238 25.47 3.58 -27.67
C MET A 238 26.82 4.22 -28.05
N GLU A 239 27.28 4.04 -29.29
CA GLU A 239 28.52 4.64 -29.77
C GLU A 239 28.35 6.15 -30.01
N LEU A 240 29.33 6.95 -29.55
CA LEU A 240 29.36 8.38 -29.77
C LEU A 240 30.26 8.68 -30.99
N PRO A 241 29.80 9.44 -32.01
CA PRO A 241 30.65 9.78 -33.15
C PRO A 241 31.92 10.53 -32.73
N SER A 242 33.02 10.29 -33.45
CA SER A 242 34.37 10.79 -33.12
C SER A 242 34.52 12.32 -33.07
N ASP A 243 33.54 13.09 -33.57
CA ASP A 243 33.57 14.56 -33.61
C ASP A 243 32.76 15.23 -32.47
N SER A 244 32.49 14.51 -31.38
CA SER A 244 31.58 14.95 -30.30
C SER A 244 32.25 15.75 -29.16
N ASP A 245 33.48 16.23 -29.38
CA ASP A 245 34.48 16.66 -28.38
C ASP A 245 34.12 17.85 -27.46
N LYS A 246 32.86 18.25 -27.34
CA LYS A 246 32.44 19.42 -26.52
C LYS A 246 31.12 19.23 -25.79
N MET A 247 30.65 18.00 -25.64
CA MET A 247 29.36 17.73 -25.00
C MET A 247 29.49 17.39 -23.52
N VAL A 248 28.59 17.93 -22.72
CA VAL A 248 28.56 17.74 -21.26
C VAL A 248 27.36 16.86 -20.90
N SER A 249 27.63 15.79 -20.14
CA SER A 249 26.62 14.95 -19.49
C SER A 249 25.78 15.75 -18.48
N ARG A 250 24.75 15.10 -17.96
CA ARG A 250 23.82 15.66 -16.97
C ARG A 250 24.49 16.32 -15.77
N TYR A 251 25.52 15.69 -15.21
CA TYR A 251 26.16 16.12 -13.98
C TYR A 251 27.46 16.90 -14.21
N GLY A 252 27.65 17.45 -15.40
CA GLY A 252 28.80 18.31 -15.70
C GLY A 252 30.08 17.55 -16.04
N LYS A 253 29.99 16.24 -16.30
CA LYS A 253 31.11 15.39 -16.76
C LYS A 253 31.14 15.31 -18.29
N PRO A 254 32.23 14.86 -18.92
CA PRO A 254 32.22 14.54 -20.35
C PRO A 254 31.05 13.60 -20.69
N LEU A 255 30.37 13.88 -21.81
CA LEU A 255 29.32 13.01 -22.33
C LEU A 255 29.89 11.69 -22.88
N ASP A 256 31.15 11.69 -23.31
CA ASP A 256 31.82 10.51 -23.82
C ASP A 256 32.50 9.70 -22.70
N VAL A 257 32.33 8.38 -22.77
CA VAL A 257 33.02 7.42 -21.92
C VAL A 257 33.83 6.48 -22.80
N LYS A 258 35.15 6.46 -22.58
CA LYS A 258 36.08 5.65 -23.37
C LYS A 258 36.18 4.24 -22.82
N ILE A 259 35.96 3.26 -23.68
CA ILE A 259 36.13 1.83 -23.38
C ILE A 259 36.94 1.23 -24.53
N GLY A 260 38.20 0.88 -24.26
CA GLY A 260 39.16 0.55 -25.31
C GLY A 260 39.42 1.74 -26.24
N ASP A 261 39.44 1.49 -27.55
CA ASP A 261 39.69 2.51 -28.57
C ASP A 261 38.43 3.26 -29.04
N LYS A 262 37.29 3.03 -28.39
CA LYS A 262 35.98 3.60 -28.76
C LYS A 262 35.43 4.52 -27.67
N SER A 263 34.65 5.50 -28.11
CA SER A 263 33.87 6.40 -27.24
C SER A 263 32.40 6.05 -27.29
N TYR A 264 31.78 6.01 -26.12
CA TYR A 264 30.37 5.68 -25.93
C TYR A 264 29.63 6.85 -25.27
N TYR A 265 28.35 6.99 -25.57
CA TYR A 265 27.48 7.98 -24.95
C TYR A 265 27.23 7.62 -23.49
N SER A 266 27.25 8.62 -22.60
CA SER A 266 26.63 8.49 -21.30
C SER A 266 25.93 9.75 -20.80
N VAL A 267 24.64 9.61 -20.48
CA VAL A 267 23.84 10.71 -19.91
C VAL A 267 24.32 11.11 -18.52
N PHE A 268 24.83 10.15 -17.72
CA PHE A 268 25.33 10.38 -16.36
C PHE A 268 26.85 10.56 -16.30
N GLY A 269 27.56 10.28 -17.39
CA GLY A 269 29.01 10.37 -17.49
C GLY A 269 29.72 9.21 -16.78
N HIS A 270 31.05 9.16 -16.89
CA HIS A 270 31.83 8.09 -16.27
C HIS A 270 31.56 7.98 -14.75
N PRO A 271 31.33 6.77 -14.20
CA PRO A 271 31.55 5.44 -14.79
C PRO A 271 30.32 4.77 -15.42
N PHE A 272 29.27 5.52 -15.73
CA PHE A 272 28.10 5.00 -16.42
C PHE A 272 28.34 4.96 -17.93
N VAL A 273 27.71 4.01 -18.61
CA VAL A 273 27.65 3.94 -20.07
C VAL A 273 26.27 3.46 -20.48
N ASP A 274 25.68 4.13 -21.47
CA ASP A 274 24.29 3.92 -21.85
C ASP A 274 24.17 2.78 -22.87
N LEU A 275 23.12 1.97 -22.70
CA LEU A 275 22.81 0.83 -23.55
C LEU A 275 22.10 1.30 -24.83
N ASP A 276 22.41 0.68 -25.97
CA ASP A 276 21.55 0.80 -27.15
C ASP A 276 20.33 -0.11 -26.98
N LEU A 277 19.26 0.44 -26.39
CA LEU A 277 17.98 -0.24 -26.15
C LEU A 277 17.14 -0.43 -27.42
N THR A 278 17.61 0.08 -28.57
CA THR A 278 16.99 -0.19 -29.86
C THR A 278 17.54 -1.47 -30.49
N ASN A 279 18.64 -2.00 -29.94
CA ASN A 279 19.27 -3.21 -30.40
C ASN A 279 18.60 -4.48 -29.82
N ASN A 280 18.24 -5.42 -30.70
CA ASN A 280 17.63 -6.69 -30.30
C ASN A 280 18.52 -7.54 -29.38
N LYS A 281 19.85 -7.47 -29.51
CA LYS A 281 20.80 -8.18 -28.65
C LYS A 281 20.71 -7.65 -27.22
N THR A 282 20.70 -6.32 -27.06
CA THR A 282 20.52 -5.65 -25.77
C THR A 282 19.16 -5.96 -25.16
N MET A 283 18.07 -5.80 -25.93
CA MET A 283 16.72 -6.08 -25.43
C MET A 283 16.51 -7.54 -25.02
N LYS A 284 17.21 -8.49 -25.67
CA LYS A 284 17.22 -9.89 -25.23
C LYS A 284 17.79 -10.04 -23.82
N GLU A 285 18.87 -9.34 -23.50
CA GLU A 285 19.46 -9.38 -22.16
C GLU A 285 18.59 -8.71 -21.10
N ILE A 286 17.95 -7.57 -21.44
CA ILE A 286 16.94 -6.97 -20.55
C ILE A 286 15.80 -7.95 -20.26
N ASN A 287 15.30 -8.64 -21.28
CA ASN A 287 14.25 -9.65 -21.10
C ASN A 287 14.73 -10.85 -20.24
N ASN A 288 15.99 -11.26 -20.36
CA ASN A 288 16.56 -12.31 -19.50
C ASN A 288 16.56 -11.88 -18.03
N VAL A 289 16.96 -10.64 -17.74
CA VAL A 289 16.94 -10.07 -16.37
C VAL A 289 15.51 -10.05 -15.82
N LEU A 290 14.54 -9.55 -16.61
CA LEU A 290 13.15 -9.52 -16.18
C LEU A 290 12.62 -10.93 -15.89
N ASN A 291 12.90 -11.89 -16.76
CA ASN A 291 12.49 -13.29 -16.57
C ASN A 291 13.13 -13.89 -15.32
N PHE A 292 14.42 -13.66 -15.09
CA PHE A 292 15.12 -14.14 -13.90
C PHE A 292 14.41 -13.71 -12.61
N TRP A 293 14.10 -12.42 -12.47
CA TRP A 293 13.44 -11.91 -11.27
C TRP A 293 11.96 -12.33 -11.17
N MET A 294 11.23 -12.38 -12.29
CA MET A 294 9.85 -12.92 -12.30
C MET A 294 9.81 -14.39 -11.87
N GLU A 295 10.76 -15.21 -12.33
CA GLU A 295 10.90 -16.61 -11.93
C GLU A 295 11.29 -16.76 -10.45
N LYS A 296 12.07 -15.82 -9.89
CA LYS A 296 12.32 -15.75 -8.45
C LYS A 296 11.07 -15.41 -7.62
N GLY A 297 10.08 -14.78 -8.25
CA GLY A 297 8.78 -14.54 -7.64
C GLY A 297 8.52 -13.09 -7.26
N VAL A 298 9.27 -12.12 -7.80
CA VAL A 298 8.90 -10.70 -7.67
C VAL A 298 7.52 -10.43 -8.29
N ASP A 299 6.86 -9.38 -7.83
CA ASP A 299 5.49 -9.02 -8.20
C ASP A 299 5.42 -7.86 -9.19
N GLY A 300 6.57 -7.40 -9.68
CA GLY A 300 6.65 -6.36 -10.70
C GLY A 300 7.95 -5.57 -10.68
N PHE A 301 7.98 -4.55 -11.53
CA PHE A 301 9.12 -3.67 -11.71
C PHE A 301 8.69 -2.21 -11.74
N VAL A 302 9.48 -1.33 -11.13
CA VAL A 302 9.53 0.10 -11.46
C VAL A 302 10.73 0.27 -12.38
N VAL A 303 10.51 0.50 -13.66
CA VAL A 303 11.60 0.87 -14.58
C VAL A 303 11.92 2.34 -14.32
N ASP A 304 13.12 2.62 -13.84
CA ASP A 304 13.58 3.97 -13.56
C ASP A 304 14.26 4.60 -14.79
N ASN A 305 14.50 5.91 -14.73
CA ASN A 305 15.18 6.66 -15.79
C ASN A 305 14.51 6.52 -17.18
N VAL A 306 13.18 6.29 -17.25
CA VAL A 306 12.51 6.06 -18.54
C VAL A 306 12.49 7.27 -19.48
N ALA A 307 12.83 8.45 -18.94
CA ALA A 307 13.05 9.63 -19.76
C ALA A 307 14.36 9.57 -20.55
N PHE A 308 15.24 8.57 -20.37
CA PHE A 308 16.55 8.55 -21.01
C PHE A 308 16.74 7.38 -21.98
N LEU A 309 15.80 6.42 -22.05
CA LEU A 309 15.99 5.14 -22.74
C LEU A 309 16.43 5.20 -24.20
N VAL A 310 16.04 6.26 -24.93
CA VAL A 310 16.42 6.47 -26.32
C VAL A 310 16.75 7.92 -26.56
N GLU A 311 17.96 8.16 -27.02
CA GLU A 311 18.44 9.46 -27.42
C GLU A 311 18.08 9.73 -28.88
N GLU A 312 17.40 10.86 -29.12
CA GLU A 312 17.39 11.43 -30.45
C GLU A 312 18.77 12.04 -30.72
N THR A 313 19.40 11.63 -31.83
CA THR A 313 20.75 12.08 -32.25
C THR A 313 20.96 13.53 -31.86
N PRO A 314 22.02 13.89 -31.10
CA PRO A 314 22.22 15.26 -30.67
C PRO A 314 22.11 16.18 -31.87
N THR A 315 21.10 17.04 -31.89
CA THR A 315 21.11 18.13 -32.84
C THR A 315 22.44 18.84 -32.65
N LYS A 316 23.10 19.25 -33.75
CA LYS A 316 24.40 19.95 -33.75
C LYS A 316 24.44 21.21 -32.87
N SER A 317 23.38 21.55 -32.14
CA SER A 317 23.40 22.49 -31.05
C SER A 317 24.43 22.04 -30.03
N LYS A 318 25.52 22.80 -29.93
CA LYS A 318 26.46 22.72 -28.82
C LYS A 318 25.65 22.66 -27.54
N THR A 319 25.80 21.58 -26.78
CA THR A 319 25.31 21.58 -25.41
C THR A 319 25.98 22.76 -24.73
N SER A 320 25.21 23.72 -24.23
CA SER A 320 25.77 24.75 -23.36
C SER A 320 26.52 24.07 -22.19
N ASP A 321 27.42 24.79 -21.54
CA ASP A 321 28.22 24.31 -20.40
C ASP A 321 27.38 23.80 -19.20
N ASN A 322 26.05 23.84 -19.30
CA ASN A 322 25.13 23.47 -18.25
C ASN A 322 23.92 22.70 -18.82
N TRP A 323 23.85 21.39 -18.57
CA TRP A 323 22.77 20.48 -19.00
C TRP A 323 21.36 21.05 -18.76
N LEU A 324 21.21 21.79 -17.66
CA LEU A 324 19.95 22.33 -17.15
C LEU A 324 19.50 23.65 -17.81
N GLN A 325 20.35 24.38 -18.55
CA GLN A 325 20.01 25.74 -19.00
C GLN A 325 18.88 25.83 -20.04
N ASN A 326 18.55 24.73 -20.74
CA ASN A 326 17.54 24.73 -21.81
C ASN A 326 16.49 23.60 -21.69
N CYS A 327 16.31 23.00 -20.50
CA CYS A 327 15.32 21.93 -20.21
C CYS A 327 15.00 21.03 -21.42
N ARG A 328 15.80 19.98 -21.64
CA ARG A 328 15.75 19.15 -22.85
C ARG A 328 14.58 18.15 -22.89
N ASN A 329 13.40 18.52 -22.39
CA ASN A 329 12.25 17.61 -22.30
C ASN A 329 11.95 16.94 -23.66
N SER A 330 11.98 17.69 -24.76
CA SER A 330 11.75 17.14 -26.10
C SER A 330 12.84 16.19 -26.61
N GLN A 331 14.04 16.20 -26.02
CA GLN A 331 15.13 15.29 -26.39
C GLN A 331 15.12 14.01 -25.53
N ILE A 332 14.71 14.13 -24.27
CA ILE A 332 14.71 13.00 -23.32
C ILE A 332 13.37 12.25 -23.38
N PHE A 333 12.23 12.93 -23.44
CA PHE A 333 10.92 12.31 -23.62
C PHE A 333 10.62 11.96 -25.10
N SER A 334 11.47 11.13 -25.71
CA SER A 334 11.26 10.64 -27.08
C SER A 334 10.10 9.63 -27.15
N PRO A 335 9.19 9.71 -28.14
CA PRO A 335 8.22 8.66 -28.42
C PRO A 335 8.82 7.26 -28.55
N ARG A 336 10.10 7.15 -28.93
CA ARG A 336 10.82 5.87 -29.04
C ARG A 336 11.06 5.19 -27.68
N ASN A 337 11.09 5.95 -26.58
CA ASN A 337 11.12 5.37 -25.23
C ASN A 337 9.87 4.49 -25.00
N VAL A 338 8.73 4.86 -25.58
CA VAL A 338 7.49 4.07 -25.50
C VAL A 338 7.65 2.74 -26.23
N ASP A 339 8.43 2.67 -27.31
CA ASP A 339 8.65 1.42 -28.06
C ASP A 339 9.53 0.42 -27.29
N VAL A 340 10.52 0.92 -26.55
CA VAL A 340 11.29 0.09 -25.59
C VAL A 340 10.36 -0.48 -24.51
N LEU A 341 9.52 0.38 -23.91
CA LEU A 341 8.57 -0.05 -22.89
C LEU A 341 7.52 -1.04 -23.43
N LYS A 342 7.12 -0.96 -24.71
CA LYS A 342 6.23 -1.95 -25.33
C LYS A 342 6.86 -3.34 -25.33
N GLN A 343 8.14 -3.45 -25.62
CA GLN A 343 8.85 -4.74 -25.60
C GLN A 343 8.93 -5.32 -24.18
N ILE A 344 9.21 -4.48 -23.19
CA ILE A 344 9.19 -4.87 -21.76
C ILE A 344 7.78 -5.34 -21.36
N LYS A 345 6.74 -4.57 -21.73
CA LYS A 345 5.35 -4.92 -21.46
C LYS A 345 4.95 -6.23 -22.10
N GLN A 346 5.41 -6.52 -23.32
CA GLN A 346 5.17 -7.80 -23.99
C GLN A 346 5.80 -8.98 -23.24
N ALA A 347 7.02 -8.83 -22.72
CA ALA A 347 7.66 -9.87 -21.91
C ALA A 347 6.87 -10.13 -20.62
N ILE A 348 6.47 -9.07 -19.91
CA ILE A 348 5.67 -9.15 -18.69
C ILE A 348 4.29 -9.77 -18.97
N ASP A 349 3.60 -9.35 -20.04
CA ASP A 349 2.30 -9.91 -20.43
C ASP A 349 2.40 -11.38 -20.85
N GLY A 350 3.49 -11.76 -21.53
CA GLY A 350 3.79 -13.17 -21.81
C GLY A 350 3.87 -14.00 -20.53
N TYR A 351 4.55 -13.50 -19.50
CA TYR A 351 4.63 -14.15 -18.20
C TYR A 351 3.26 -14.20 -17.49
N ARG A 352 2.51 -13.10 -17.48
CA ARG A 352 1.15 -13.02 -16.92
C ARG A 352 0.22 -14.03 -17.57
N MET A 353 0.22 -14.15 -18.89
CA MET A 353 -0.60 -15.12 -19.62
C MET A 353 -0.20 -16.57 -19.30
N LYS A 354 1.10 -16.86 -19.16
CA LYS A 354 1.61 -18.20 -18.83
C LYS A 354 1.27 -18.64 -17.41
N THR A 355 1.31 -17.73 -16.44
CA THR A 355 1.24 -18.05 -15.01
C THR A 355 -0.06 -17.65 -14.33
N GLY A 356 -0.83 -16.72 -14.91
CA GLY A 356 -1.97 -16.08 -14.28
C GLY A 356 -1.62 -15.12 -13.14
N LYS A 357 -0.31 -14.89 -12.87
CA LYS A 357 0.15 -13.99 -11.81
C LYS A 357 0.13 -12.54 -12.31
N ASP A 358 -0.45 -11.65 -11.50
CA ASP A 358 -0.33 -10.20 -11.72
C ASP A 358 1.13 -9.76 -11.49
N ILE A 359 1.75 -9.14 -12.49
CA ILE A 359 3.12 -8.60 -12.43
C ILE A 359 3.09 -7.13 -12.81
N LEU A 360 3.31 -6.18 -11.90
CA LEU A 360 3.25 -4.74 -12.18
C LEU A 360 4.36 -4.27 -13.15
N LEU A 361 4.02 -3.47 -14.16
CA LEU A 361 4.95 -2.57 -14.85
C LEU A 361 4.64 -1.12 -14.46
N ALA A 362 5.47 -0.57 -13.59
CA ALA A 362 5.49 0.85 -13.24
C ALA A 362 6.69 1.54 -13.88
N VAL A 363 6.59 2.85 -14.11
CA VAL A 363 7.68 3.64 -14.69
C VAL A 363 7.91 4.94 -13.93
N ASN A 364 9.19 5.30 -13.75
CA ASN A 364 9.64 6.57 -13.20
C ASN A 364 10.58 7.27 -14.20
N SER A 365 10.43 8.58 -14.36
CA SER A 365 11.26 9.34 -15.31
C SER A 365 12.74 9.40 -14.93
N GLY A 366 13.10 9.03 -13.70
CA GLY A 366 14.41 9.32 -13.15
C GLY A 366 14.57 10.76 -12.70
N ASP A 367 15.80 11.19 -12.48
CA ASP A 367 16.10 12.61 -12.31
C ASP A 367 16.14 13.28 -13.69
N THR A 368 15.14 14.10 -14.07
CA THR A 368 15.24 14.90 -15.31
C THR A 368 15.79 16.30 -15.05
N GLY A 369 15.76 16.78 -13.80
CA GLY A 369 16.35 18.06 -13.38
C GLY A 369 15.53 19.29 -13.76
N CYS A 370 14.68 19.14 -14.77
CA CYS A 370 13.61 20.05 -15.13
C CYS A 370 12.26 19.40 -14.78
N GLY A 371 11.36 20.17 -14.19
CA GLY A 371 9.98 19.71 -13.98
C GLY A 371 9.34 19.33 -15.32
N ALA A 372 8.31 18.48 -15.28
CA ALA A 372 7.47 18.28 -16.45
C ALA A 372 6.89 19.65 -16.89
N GLY A 373 6.78 19.92 -18.19
CA GLY A 373 6.36 21.23 -18.70
C GLY A 373 4.94 21.63 -18.26
N GLU A 374 4.56 22.90 -18.49
CA GLU A 374 3.17 23.33 -18.31
C GLU A 374 2.29 22.80 -19.47
N SER A 375 1.85 21.55 -19.34
CA SER A 375 0.73 20.92 -20.08
C SER A 375 0.96 20.47 -21.54
N PRO A 376 0.64 19.20 -21.87
CA PRO A 376 0.48 18.06 -20.95
C PRO A 376 1.82 17.63 -20.35
N ASP A 377 1.78 16.99 -19.18
CA ASP A 377 2.98 16.35 -18.59
C ASP A 377 3.53 15.30 -19.58
N GLU A 378 4.80 15.40 -19.94
CA GLU A 378 5.44 14.51 -20.91
C GLU A 378 5.39 13.04 -20.45
N MET A 379 5.31 12.78 -19.14
CA MET A 379 5.15 11.43 -18.58
C MET A 379 3.89 10.71 -19.07
N LEU A 380 2.84 11.45 -19.49
CA LEU A 380 1.59 10.85 -19.98
C LEU A 380 1.81 9.95 -21.19
N MET A 381 2.90 10.11 -21.95
CA MET A 381 3.19 9.21 -23.06
C MET A 381 3.35 7.75 -22.62
N PHE A 382 3.84 7.52 -21.39
CA PHE A 382 4.09 6.19 -20.87
C PHE A 382 2.84 5.50 -20.34
N SER A 383 1.78 6.25 -20.00
CA SER A 383 0.50 5.67 -19.53
C SER A 383 -0.21 4.84 -20.62
N LYS A 384 0.22 5.00 -21.87
CA LYS A 384 -0.21 4.19 -23.02
C LYS A 384 0.24 2.73 -22.93
N VAL A 385 1.30 2.44 -22.16
CA VAL A 385 1.94 1.12 -22.11
C VAL A 385 2.09 0.61 -20.68
N ALA A 386 2.59 1.43 -19.77
CA ALA A 386 2.77 1.05 -18.36
C ALA A 386 1.44 0.87 -17.65
N ASP A 387 1.39 -0.03 -16.67
CA ASP A 387 0.21 -0.16 -15.81
C ASP A 387 0.13 1.03 -14.84
N VAL A 388 1.29 1.55 -14.41
CA VAL A 388 1.42 2.73 -13.54
C VAL A 388 2.51 3.67 -14.06
N THR A 389 2.19 4.95 -14.20
CA THR A 389 3.14 6.01 -14.54
C THR A 389 3.30 6.91 -13.33
N ILE A 390 4.48 6.94 -12.71
CA ILE A 390 4.76 7.83 -11.57
C ILE A 390 4.86 9.26 -12.09
N ILE A 391 3.83 10.06 -11.82
CA ILE A 391 3.77 11.47 -12.25
C ILE A 391 4.40 12.37 -11.19
N ARG A 392 4.81 13.57 -11.60
CA ARG A 392 5.53 14.49 -10.70
C ARG A 392 4.68 15.60 -10.10
N GLU A 393 3.36 15.57 -10.33
CA GLU A 393 2.50 16.70 -9.95
C GLU A 393 2.46 17.00 -8.46
N PHE A 394 2.66 15.98 -7.63
CA PHE A 394 2.68 16.12 -6.16
C PHE A 394 4.09 16.28 -5.59
N MET A 395 5.13 16.21 -6.42
CA MET A 395 6.51 16.45 -5.97
C MET A 395 6.77 17.96 -5.86
N ASN A 396 7.60 18.37 -4.91
CA ASN A 396 7.96 19.77 -4.77
C ASN A 396 8.60 20.31 -6.08
N LEU A 397 8.18 21.50 -6.51
CA LEU A 397 8.55 22.10 -7.81
C LEU A 397 8.38 21.14 -9.01
N ARG A 398 7.49 20.14 -8.92
CA ARG A 398 7.31 19.06 -9.91
C ARG A 398 8.59 18.27 -10.19
N GLY A 399 9.47 18.15 -9.19
CA GLY A 399 10.79 17.54 -9.31
C GLY A 399 11.80 18.41 -10.08
N SER A 400 11.51 19.70 -10.28
CA SER A 400 12.46 20.63 -10.91
C SER A 400 13.56 21.04 -9.94
N LYS A 401 14.81 20.93 -10.38
CA LYS A 401 15.99 21.46 -9.67
C LYS A 401 16.27 22.92 -10.04
N ILE A 402 15.49 23.47 -10.98
CA ILE A 402 15.50 24.87 -11.40
C ILE A 402 14.24 25.51 -10.81
N GLY A 403 14.38 26.60 -10.04
CA GLY A 403 13.24 27.32 -9.48
C GLY A 403 12.30 27.79 -10.60
N GLY A 404 10.97 27.69 -10.42
CA GLY A 404 10.03 28.20 -11.42
C GLY A 404 8.69 27.51 -11.60
N PHE A 405 8.26 26.57 -10.74
CA PHE A 405 6.91 25.99 -10.85
C PHE A 405 6.02 26.48 -9.71
N ASN A 406 4.85 27.03 -10.06
CA ASN A 406 3.85 27.50 -9.12
C ASN A 406 3.13 26.31 -8.44
N ARG A 407 2.88 26.42 -7.13
CA ARG A 407 2.39 25.38 -6.21
C ARG A 407 0.87 25.19 -6.39
N LEU A 408 0.49 24.38 -7.39
CA LEU A 408 -0.92 24.14 -7.74
C LEU A 408 -1.18 22.66 -8.11
N ALA A 409 -0.54 21.72 -7.38
CA ALA A 409 -0.59 20.28 -7.67
C ALA A 409 -2.02 19.76 -7.87
N LEU A 410 -2.92 19.96 -6.89
CA LEU A 410 -4.32 19.54 -7.01
C LEU A 410 -5.06 20.24 -8.15
N LYS A 411 -4.87 21.55 -8.30
CA LYS A 411 -5.52 22.32 -9.38
C LYS A 411 -5.08 21.84 -10.77
N LYS A 412 -3.82 21.43 -10.95
CA LYS A 412 -3.34 20.79 -12.17
C LYS A 412 -3.89 19.37 -12.30
N TYR A 413 -3.87 18.61 -11.21
CA TYR A 413 -4.38 17.25 -11.16
C TYR A 413 -5.85 17.14 -11.65
N PHE A 414 -6.71 18.09 -11.25
CA PHE A 414 -8.11 18.13 -11.70
C PHE A 414 -8.28 18.32 -13.22
N ARG A 415 -7.27 18.80 -13.94
CA ARG A 415 -7.32 18.99 -15.40
C ARG A 415 -7.04 17.72 -16.20
N PHE A 416 -6.48 16.68 -15.58
CA PHE A 416 -6.26 15.42 -16.29
C PHE A 416 -7.58 14.68 -16.53
N ASN A 417 -7.58 13.84 -17.55
CA ASN A 417 -8.67 12.94 -17.84
C ASN A 417 -8.79 11.85 -16.76
N ASP A 418 -10.01 11.44 -16.42
CA ASP A 418 -10.28 10.47 -15.36
C ASP A 418 -9.69 9.09 -15.66
N THR A 419 -9.67 8.68 -16.93
CA THR A 419 -9.04 7.41 -17.34
C THR A 419 -7.54 7.39 -17.03
N ASP A 420 -6.84 8.50 -17.28
CA ASP A 420 -5.40 8.60 -17.06
C ASP A 420 -5.08 8.60 -15.55
N LYS A 421 -5.90 9.30 -14.76
CA LYS A 421 -5.76 9.35 -13.28
C LYS A 421 -5.67 7.96 -12.65
N THR A 422 -6.40 6.97 -13.19
CA THR A 422 -6.36 5.59 -12.66
C THR A 422 -5.00 4.88 -12.82
N LYS A 423 -4.12 5.39 -13.67
CA LYS A 423 -2.77 4.86 -13.93
C LYS A 423 -1.68 5.71 -13.31
N PHE A 424 -2.00 6.82 -12.66
CA PHE A 424 -0.99 7.68 -12.06
C PHE A 424 -0.46 7.06 -10.77
N GLY A 425 0.84 6.83 -10.72
CA GLY A 425 1.57 6.63 -9.47
C GLY A 425 1.73 7.97 -8.79
N LEU A 426 1.22 8.10 -7.56
CA LEU A 426 1.15 9.34 -6.82
C LEU A 426 2.09 9.28 -5.62
N THR A 427 3.12 10.12 -5.63
CA THR A 427 4.11 10.26 -4.55
C THR A 427 4.60 11.71 -4.47
N THR A 428 5.14 12.09 -3.32
CA THR A 428 5.81 13.38 -3.10
C THR A 428 7.33 13.28 -3.18
N ALA A 429 7.90 12.07 -3.14
CA ALA A 429 9.34 11.80 -3.19
C ALA A 429 9.65 10.49 -3.96
N THR A 430 10.89 10.36 -4.43
CA THR A 430 11.43 9.21 -5.15
C THR A 430 12.92 9.04 -4.83
N LEU A 431 13.57 8.01 -5.41
CA LEU A 431 15.02 7.80 -5.32
C LEU A 431 15.85 9.00 -5.79
N SER A 432 15.32 9.87 -6.65
CA SER A 432 16.05 11.04 -7.16
C SER A 432 15.49 12.39 -6.72
N MET A 433 14.32 12.38 -6.08
CA MET A 433 13.60 13.57 -5.63
C MET A 433 13.34 13.44 -4.12
N PRO A 434 14.09 14.17 -3.27
CA PRO A 434 13.98 14.01 -1.82
C PRO A 434 12.64 14.52 -1.28
N PRO A 435 12.27 14.17 -0.04
CA PRO A 435 11.11 14.72 0.63
C PRO A 435 11.31 16.22 0.97
N TYR A 436 10.19 16.95 1.11
CA TYR A 436 10.14 18.42 1.34
C TYR A 436 9.05 18.83 2.35
N GLY A 437 8.67 17.94 3.28
CA GLY A 437 7.67 18.26 4.32
C GLY A 437 6.30 18.74 3.81
N ASP A 438 5.91 18.37 2.57
CA ASP A 438 4.68 18.85 1.93
C ASP A 438 3.48 17.96 2.28
N ILE A 439 3.01 18.08 3.52
CA ILE A 439 1.94 17.25 4.08
C ILE A 439 0.61 17.37 3.32
N ILE A 440 0.28 18.53 2.74
CA ILE A 440 -0.95 18.70 1.96
C ILE A 440 -0.89 17.91 0.65
N ASN A 441 0.23 17.98 -0.08
CA ASN A 441 0.40 17.20 -1.30
C ASN A 441 0.52 15.72 -0.99
N PHE A 442 1.18 15.35 0.11
CA PHE A 442 1.25 13.98 0.59
C PHE A 442 -0.14 13.42 0.91
N ALA A 443 -0.94 14.12 1.72
CA ALA A 443 -2.31 13.68 2.02
C ALA A 443 -3.17 13.57 0.74
N SER A 444 -2.94 14.47 -0.22
CA SER A 444 -3.63 14.45 -1.51
C SER A 444 -3.36 13.17 -2.31
N THR A 445 -2.14 12.62 -2.29
CA THR A 445 -1.80 11.40 -3.06
C THR A 445 -2.63 10.18 -2.64
N LEU A 446 -3.08 10.14 -1.38
CA LEU A 446 -3.92 9.07 -0.83
C LEU A 446 -5.42 9.32 -1.02
N LEU A 447 -5.82 10.56 -1.30
CA LEU A 447 -7.23 10.99 -1.34
C LEU A 447 -7.79 11.20 -2.76
N VAL A 448 -6.94 11.36 -3.78
CA VAL A 448 -7.36 11.47 -5.18
C VAL A 448 -7.26 10.13 -5.92
N PRO A 449 -7.92 9.94 -7.09
CA PRO A 449 -7.77 8.72 -7.88
C PRO A 449 -6.32 8.43 -8.32
N GLY A 450 -5.88 7.20 -8.19
CA GLY A 450 -4.54 6.79 -8.63
C GLY A 450 -3.97 5.68 -7.74
N VAL A 451 -2.70 5.41 -7.94
CA VAL A 451 -1.92 4.42 -7.18
C VAL A 451 -1.07 5.18 -6.17
N PRO A 452 -1.45 5.22 -4.87
CA PRO A 452 -0.68 5.90 -3.86
C PRO A 452 0.63 5.15 -3.56
N ILE A 453 1.72 5.90 -3.58
CA ILE A 453 3.07 5.42 -3.27
C ILE A 453 3.62 6.33 -2.16
N VAL A 454 3.87 5.75 -1.00
CA VAL A 454 4.52 6.41 0.14
C VAL A 454 6.01 6.12 0.03
N TYR A 455 6.82 7.16 -0.16
CA TYR A 455 8.28 7.01 -0.09
C TYR A 455 8.72 7.05 1.37
N TYR A 456 9.65 6.19 1.80
CA TYR A 456 10.07 6.14 3.20
C TYR A 456 10.52 7.53 3.69
N THR A 457 10.29 7.80 4.98
CA THR A 457 10.40 9.10 5.67
C THR A 457 9.29 10.12 5.38
N THR A 458 8.60 10.06 4.23
CA THR A 458 7.49 11.01 3.96
C THR A 458 6.33 10.83 4.91
N GLU A 459 6.12 9.62 5.43
CA GLU A 459 5.11 9.34 6.47
C GLU A 459 5.40 10.03 7.80
N LEU A 460 6.66 10.43 8.01
CA LEU A 460 7.11 11.16 9.19
C LEU A 460 7.10 12.68 8.96
N ASN A 461 6.62 13.13 7.79
CA ASN A 461 6.72 14.51 7.32
C ASN A 461 8.16 15.02 7.26
N ALA A 462 9.10 14.13 6.91
CA ALA A 462 10.50 14.48 6.72
C ALA A 462 10.65 15.65 5.73
N ASP A 463 11.41 16.67 6.12
CA ASP A 463 11.75 17.81 5.27
C ASP A 463 13.20 17.72 4.76
N ARG A 464 13.55 18.63 3.85
CA ARG A 464 14.82 18.65 3.16
C ARG A 464 15.97 19.00 4.12
N ILE A 465 16.99 18.15 4.15
CA ILE A 465 18.24 18.43 4.89
C ILE A 465 19.18 19.33 4.08
N SER A 466 19.96 20.15 4.79
CA SER A 466 21.05 20.94 4.21
C SER A 466 22.23 20.06 3.78
N SER A 467 22.88 20.39 2.66
CA SER A 467 23.93 19.54 2.08
C SER A 467 25.18 19.39 2.95
N ASP A 468 25.49 20.37 3.81
CA ASP A 468 26.61 20.33 4.76
C ASP A 468 26.38 19.38 5.94
N LYS A 469 25.17 18.82 6.05
CA LYS A 469 24.70 18.02 7.18
C LYS A 469 24.46 16.56 6.83
N ILE A 470 24.73 16.19 5.57
CA ILE A 470 24.65 14.81 5.12
C ILE A 470 25.66 13.97 5.94
N PRO A 471 25.21 12.88 6.57
CA PRO A 471 26.08 12.07 7.41
C PRO A 471 27.15 11.40 6.56
N THR A 472 28.42 11.66 6.88
CA THR A 472 29.58 11.08 6.17
C THR A 472 30.04 9.75 6.76
N THR A 473 29.62 9.45 7.99
CA THR A 473 30.04 8.27 8.77
C THR A 473 28.96 7.20 8.86
N MET A 474 27.85 7.38 8.16
CA MET A 474 26.74 6.42 8.03
C MET A 474 26.37 6.35 6.55
N TYR A 475 25.58 5.34 6.14
CA TYR A 475 25.10 5.27 4.77
C TYR A 475 24.57 6.65 4.29
N PRO A 476 25.00 7.14 3.12
CA PRO A 476 25.77 6.46 2.08
C PRO A 476 27.31 6.63 2.14
N PHE A 477 27.88 6.99 3.29
CA PHE A 477 29.33 7.15 3.53
C PHE A 477 30.01 8.14 2.59
N ALA A 478 29.41 9.33 2.46
CA ALA A 478 29.86 10.40 1.56
C ALA A 478 29.91 10.02 0.07
N LYS A 479 29.43 8.83 -0.33
CA LYS A 479 29.18 8.51 -1.74
C LYS A 479 28.09 9.44 -2.27
N ASN A 480 28.18 9.82 -3.53
CA ASN A 480 27.16 10.61 -4.21
C ASN A 480 26.32 9.72 -5.15
N TYR A 481 25.11 10.16 -5.48
CA TYR A 481 24.19 9.46 -6.38
C TYR A 481 24.46 9.87 -7.82
N TYR A 482 24.75 8.91 -8.72
CA TYR A 482 25.14 9.17 -10.12
C TYR A 482 26.26 10.21 -10.30
N ASN A 483 27.22 10.29 -9.38
CA ASN A 483 28.29 11.29 -9.39
C ASN A 483 27.80 12.75 -9.41
N GLU A 484 26.60 13.00 -8.92
CA GLU A 484 26.02 14.33 -8.87
C GLU A 484 26.80 15.26 -7.91
N ARG A 485 26.68 16.57 -8.14
CA ARG A 485 27.16 17.56 -7.18
C ARG A 485 26.24 17.55 -5.96
N ILE A 486 26.81 17.33 -4.79
CA ILE A 486 26.10 17.42 -3.52
C ILE A 486 25.69 18.87 -3.29
N ASN A 487 24.39 19.13 -3.41
CA ASN A 487 23.75 20.41 -3.16
C ASN A 487 22.33 20.18 -2.65
N HIS A 488 21.60 21.26 -2.44
CA HIS A 488 20.23 21.26 -1.95
C HIS A 488 19.19 20.50 -2.78
N TYR A 489 19.51 20.10 -4.02
CA TYR A 489 18.65 19.34 -4.92
C TYR A 489 19.23 17.96 -5.25
N SER A 490 20.27 17.53 -4.54
CA SER A 490 20.94 16.25 -4.77
C SER A 490 19.98 15.10 -4.47
N GLY A 491 19.91 14.11 -5.37
CA GLY A 491 19.21 12.85 -5.14
C GLY A 491 19.74 12.08 -3.93
N ILE A 492 20.99 12.30 -3.49
CA ILE A 492 21.53 11.71 -2.26
C ILE A 492 20.67 11.97 -1.02
N LEU A 493 19.91 13.07 -1.00
CA LEU A 493 18.99 13.40 0.08
C LEU A 493 17.78 12.45 0.16
N SER A 494 17.51 11.68 -0.90
CA SER A 494 16.51 10.61 -0.93
C SER A 494 16.99 9.30 -0.30
N HIS A 495 18.27 9.21 0.09
CA HIS A 495 18.94 7.98 0.50
C HIS A 495 19.45 8.06 1.95
N LEU A 496 18.87 8.93 2.76
CA LEU A 496 19.32 9.17 4.13
C LEU A 496 18.73 8.13 5.10
N PRO A 497 19.46 7.74 6.16
CA PRO A 497 19.02 6.70 7.08
C PRO A 497 17.64 6.95 7.70
N MET A 498 16.82 5.90 7.80
CA MET A 498 15.48 5.94 8.37
C MET A 498 15.52 6.28 9.88
N PRO A 499 14.80 7.33 10.34
CA PRO A 499 14.83 7.76 11.73
C PRO A 499 13.89 6.92 12.62
N TRP A 500 14.27 5.69 12.93
CA TRP A 500 13.49 4.82 13.83
C TRP A 500 13.36 5.40 15.24
N ASN A 501 14.46 5.93 15.77
CA ASN A 501 14.55 6.59 17.08
C ASN A 501 15.64 7.67 17.07
N TYR A 502 15.63 8.55 18.07
CA TYR A 502 16.50 9.73 18.07
C TYR A 502 17.99 9.39 18.20
N ASN A 503 18.34 8.32 18.92
CA ASN A 503 19.73 7.93 19.14
C ASN A 503 20.33 7.09 17.99
N GLY A 504 19.56 6.75 16.96
CA GLY A 504 20.01 5.96 15.81
C GLY A 504 20.13 4.46 16.03
N SER A 505 20.00 3.98 17.28
CA SER A 505 20.10 2.54 17.60
C SER A 505 19.02 1.69 16.92
N GLY A 506 17.90 2.30 16.54
CA GLY A 506 16.83 1.65 15.80
C GLY A 506 17.16 1.44 14.31
N PHE A 507 18.01 2.30 13.74
CA PHE A 507 18.58 2.12 12.40
C PHE A 507 19.73 1.11 12.43
N SER A 508 20.71 1.30 13.33
CA SER A 508 21.84 0.39 13.53
C SER A 508 22.27 0.36 15.00
N ALA A 509 22.40 -0.85 15.56
CA ALA A 509 22.88 -1.02 16.94
C ALA A 509 24.39 -0.68 17.10
N ALA A 510 25.12 -0.44 16.00
CA ALA A 510 26.48 0.07 16.03
C ALA A 510 26.55 1.54 16.49
N ILE A 511 25.46 2.30 16.39
CA ILE A 511 25.40 3.70 16.78
C ILE A 511 25.26 3.80 18.30
N LYS A 512 26.28 4.39 18.94
CA LYS A 512 26.38 4.55 20.40
C LYS A 512 26.71 5.98 20.84
N ASP A 513 26.80 6.90 19.90
CA ASP A 513 27.14 8.31 20.12
C ASP A 513 26.05 9.23 19.57
N SER A 514 26.28 10.55 19.64
CA SER A 514 25.29 11.57 19.24
C SER A 514 25.12 11.72 17.74
N ARG A 515 25.94 11.06 16.89
CA ARG A 515 26.03 11.39 15.45
C ARG A 515 24.71 11.30 14.70
N PHE A 516 23.80 10.42 15.13
CA PHE A 516 22.48 10.28 14.53
C PHE A 516 21.55 11.40 14.99
N GLY A 517 21.58 11.75 16.28
CA GLY A 517 20.83 12.89 16.81
C GLY A 517 21.25 14.21 16.15
N ASP A 518 22.57 14.43 15.97
CA ASP A 518 23.14 15.61 15.30
C ASP A 518 22.64 15.71 13.83
N PHE A 519 22.43 14.57 13.17
CA PHE A 519 21.83 14.48 11.84
C PHE A 519 20.33 14.80 11.83
N LEU A 520 19.59 14.45 12.89
CA LEU A 520 18.15 14.71 13.00
C LEU A 520 17.80 16.13 13.45
N GLU A 521 18.71 16.88 14.05
CA GLU A 521 18.43 18.26 14.50
C GLU A 521 17.97 19.17 13.35
N ASP A 522 18.45 18.92 12.12
CA ASP A 522 18.05 19.67 10.92
C ASP A 522 16.82 19.11 10.20
N PHE A 523 16.31 17.94 10.59
CA PHE A 523 15.06 17.36 10.07
C PHE A 523 13.79 18.04 10.60
N SER A 524 13.92 19.16 11.35
CA SER A 524 12.86 19.84 12.09
C SER A 524 12.39 19.16 13.39
N GLN A 525 13.34 18.71 14.23
CA GLN A 525 13.18 18.28 15.63
C GLN A 525 12.77 16.80 15.86
N LYS A 526 12.88 16.36 17.13
CA LYS A 526 12.74 14.97 17.63
C LYS A 526 11.44 14.25 17.22
N ASP A 527 10.45 15.02 16.79
CA ASP A 527 9.13 14.55 16.38
C ASP A 527 9.10 13.85 15.01
N THR A 528 10.22 13.84 14.30
CA THR A 528 10.40 13.15 13.01
C THR A 528 10.85 11.69 13.13
N THR A 529 10.85 11.11 14.34
CA THR A 529 11.20 9.70 14.56
C THR A 529 9.97 8.79 14.66
N VAL A 530 10.09 7.53 14.23
CA VAL A 530 9.00 6.55 14.35
C VAL A 530 8.58 6.37 15.82
N GLU A 531 9.57 6.26 16.72
CA GLU A 531 9.35 6.15 18.18
C GLU A 531 8.49 7.31 18.71
N TYR A 532 8.84 8.56 18.39
CA TYR A 532 8.06 9.71 18.84
C TYR A 532 6.65 9.71 18.24
N GLN A 533 6.53 9.48 16.93
CA GLN A 533 5.23 9.62 16.26
C GLN A 533 4.21 8.54 16.64
N LEU A 534 4.70 7.40 17.14
CA LEU A 534 3.86 6.31 17.63
C LEU A 534 3.55 6.37 19.13
N ALA A 535 4.21 7.22 19.90
CA ALA A 535 3.92 7.37 21.34
C ALA A 535 2.43 7.65 21.59
N ASP A 536 1.83 7.02 22.60
CA ASP A 536 0.38 7.05 22.83
C ASP A 536 -0.17 8.46 23.12
N GLU A 537 0.66 9.32 23.71
CA GLU A 537 0.36 10.73 23.97
C GLU A 537 0.27 11.58 22.69
N ASN A 538 0.82 11.10 21.58
CA ASN A 538 0.96 11.81 20.32
C ASN A 538 -0.12 11.38 19.32
N THR A 539 -1.34 11.89 19.49
CA THR A 539 -2.50 11.51 18.65
C THR A 539 -2.61 12.27 17.34
N GLY A 540 -1.89 13.39 17.19
CA GLY A 540 -1.99 14.31 16.05
C GLY A 540 -0.77 14.31 15.12
N THR A 541 0.01 13.23 15.07
CA THR A 541 1.26 13.18 14.30
C THR A 541 1.05 12.84 12.82
N PRO A 542 2.01 13.18 11.94
CA PRO A 542 1.97 12.80 10.53
C PRO A 542 1.77 11.29 10.30
N LEU A 543 2.44 10.43 11.09
CA LEU A 543 2.29 8.99 10.97
C LEU A 543 0.87 8.51 11.33
N ARG A 544 0.21 9.14 12.32
CA ARG A 544 -1.20 8.85 12.66
C ARG A 544 -2.14 9.32 11.54
N LEU A 545 -1.84 10.44 10.88
CA LEU A 545 -2.55 10.86 9.67
C LEU A 545 -2.41 9.83 8.56
N VAL A 546 -1.19 9.33 8.29
CA VAL A 546 -0.93 8.30 7.28
C VAL A 546 -1.78 7.06 7.54
N GLN A 547 -1.83 6.59 8.79
CA GLN A 547 -2.67 5.45 9.19
C GLN A 547 -4.15 5.65 8.84
N GLN A 548 -4.68 6.84 9.11
CA GLN A 548 -6.07 7.18 8.82
C GLN A 548 -6.32 7.28 7.30
N LEU A 549 -5.42 7.92 6.56
CA LEU A 549 -5.50 8.05 5.10
C LEU A 549 -5.43 6.69 4.39
N VAL A 550 -4.53 5.80 4.81
CA VAL A 550 -4.42 4.44 4.27
C VAL A 550 -5.65 3.61 4.62
N SER A 551 -6.26 3.81 5.80
CA SER A 551 -7.54 3.20 6.16
C SER A 551 -8.67 3.68 5.24
N LEU A 552 -8.76 4.98 4.95
CA LEU A 552 -9.73 5.54 4.00
C LEU A 552 -9.54 4.98 2.58
N HIS A 553 -8.30 4.73 2.16
CA HIS A 553 -8.02 4.17 0.84
C HIS A 553 -8.66 2.78 0.63
N LYS A 554 -9.02 2.05 1.70
CA LYS A 554 -9.71 0.75 1.60
C LYS A 554 -11.16 0.87 1.13
N TYR A 555 -11.76 2.06 1.16
CA TYR A 555 -13.12 2.26 0.68
C TYR A 555 -13.17 2.29 -0.86
N PRO A 556 -14.20 1.69 -1.48
CA PRO A 556 -14.45 1.74 -2.93
C PRO A 556 -14.35 3.12 -3.57
N ALA A 557 -14.84 4.14 -2.86
CA ALA A 557 -14.79 5.53 -3.29
C ALA A 557 -13.35 6.01 -3.56
N PHE A 558 -12.36 5.50 -2.82
CA PHE A 558 -10.95 5.86 -2.97
C PHE A 558 -10.19 4.93 -3.93
N GLN A 559 -10.53 3.63 -4.00
CA GLN A 559 -9.87 2.64 -4.88
C GLN A 559 -10.25 2.78 -6.37
N TRP A 560 -11.53 3.03 -6.68
CA TRP A 560 -12.01 3.16 -8.07
C TRP A 560 -13.12 4.18 -8.27
N GLY A 561 -13.56 4.86 -7.20
CA GLY A 561 -14.56 5.91 -7.30
C GLY A 561 -14.08 7.13 -8.08
N THR A 562 -15.05 7.86 -8.63
CA THR A 562 -14.84 9.12 -9.34
C THR A 562 -14.47 10.24 -8.38
N ILE A 563 -13.97 11.35 -8.92
CA ILE A 563 -13.64 12.56 -8.19
C ILE A 563 -14.38 13.75 -8.83
N GLU A 564 -14.94 14.62 -8.01
CA GLU A 564 -15.62 15.83 -8.48
C GLU A 564 -15.24 17.01 -7.59
N GLN A 565 -14.65 18.06 -8.18
CA GLN A 565 -14.31 19.27 -7.44
C GLN A 565 -15.59 20.06 -7.14
N ILE A 566 -15.77 20.45 -5.88
CA ILE A 566 -16.87 21.31 -5.48
C ILE A 566 -16.39 22.76 -5.57
N LYS A 567 -17.07 23.54 -6.40
CA LYS A 567 -16.91 25.00 -6.40
C LYS A 567 -17.98 25.57 -5.48
N LEU A 568 -17.57 26.11 -4.34
CA LEU A 568 -18.49 26.78 -3.42
C LEU A 568 -18.33 28.28 -3.63
N ASP A 569 -19.44 28.97 -3.86
CA ASP A 569 -19.45 30.43 -4.06
C ASP A 569 -18.88 31.17 -2.85
N GLN A 570 -18.97 30.56 -1.66
CA GLN A 570 -18.37 31.01 -0.40
C GLN A 570 -16.84 31.19 -0.47
N PHE A 571 -16.15 30.62 -1.46
CA PHE A 571 -14.69 30.70 -1.60
C PHE A 571 -14.21 31.78 -2.59
N GLN A 572 -15.10 32.55 -3.22
CA GLN A 572 -14.68 33.55 -4.22
C GLN A 572 -13.97 34.77 -3.60
N GLU A 573 -14.18 35.03 -2.31
CA GLU A 573 -13.65 36.22 -1.61
C GLU A 573 -12.65 35.90 -0.48
N ILE A 574 -12.35 34.62 -0.22
CA ILE A 574 -11.50 34.20 0.91
C ILE A 574 -10.05 34.04 0.46
N SER A 575 -9.13 34.75 1.12
CA SER A 575 -7.69 34.55 0.97
C SER A 575 -7.30 33.23 1.63
N GLY A 576 -6.80 32.26 0.85
CA GLY A 576 -6.39 30.97 1.41
C GLY A 576 -6.23 29.84 0.40
N THR A 577 -5.76 28.69 0.91
CA THR A 577 -5.70 27.44 0.14
C THR A 577 -6.71 26.45 0.72
N ILE A 578 -7.87 26.32 0.06
CA ILE A 578 -8.88 25.32 0.38
C ILE A 578 -9.21 24.48 -0.85
N TYR A 579 -9.16 23.17 -0.69
CA TYR A 579 -9.59 22.22 -1.72
C TYR A 579 -10.76 21.41 -1.19
N VAL A 580 -11.89 21.47 -1.90
CA VAL A 580 -13.08 20.68 -1.59
C VAL A 580 -13.44 19.83 -2.80
N PHE A 581 -13.55 18.53 -2.58
CA PHE A 581 -13.94 17.59 -3.63
C PHE A 581 -14.67 16.38 -3.06
N THR A 582 -15.44 15.70 -3.89
CA THR A 582 -16.11 14.45 -3.53
C THR A 582 -15.41 13.24 -4.12
N ARG A 583 -15.50 12.11 -3.42
CA ARG A 583 -15.17 10.76 -3.92
C ARG A 583 -16.42 9.90 -3.90
N LYS A 584 -16.78 9.33 -5.04
CA LYS A 584 -18.06 8.62 -5.24
C LYS A 584 -17.83 7.27 -5.92
N ALA A 585 -18.39 6.20 -5.37
CA ALA A 585 -18.49 4.91 -6.05
C ALA A 585 -19.94 4.44 -6.00
N GLU A 586 -20.45 3.92 -7.12
CA GLU A 586 -21.86 3.52 -7.24
C GLU A 586 -22.25 2.46 -6.19
N GLY A 587 -23.30 2.75 -5.43
CA GLY A 587 -23.79 1.88 -4.35
C GLY A 587 -22.95 1.87 -3.07
N TYR A 588 -22.02 2.80 -2.92
CA TYR A 588 -21.22 3.01 -1.70
C TYR A 588 -21.38 4.45 -1.17
N PRO A 589 -21.04 4.71 0.11
CA PRO A 589 -21.08 6.06 0.68
C PRO A 589 -20.24 7.06 -0.12
N THR A 590 -20.78 8.26 -0.30
CA THR A 590 -20.06 9.40 -0.87
C THR A 590 -19.18 10.03 0.21
N PHE A 591 -17.94 10.35 -0.14
CA PHE A 591 -17.02 11.07 0.74
C PHE A 591 -16.83 12.50 0.24
N ILE A 592 -16.71 13.45 1.16
CA ILE A 592 -16.36 14.85 0.92
C ILE A 592 -15.02 15.07 1.61
N VAL A 593 -14.04 15.54 0.84
CA VAL A 593 -12.67 15.79 1.29
C VAL A 593 -12.43 17.29 1.28
N ILE A 594 -11.93 17.82 2.39
CA ILE A 594 -11.60 19.22 2.60
C ILE A 594 -10.15 19.29 3.09
N LEU A 595 -9.28 19.93 2.31
CA LEU A 595 -7.87 20.13 2.63
C LEU A 595 -7.56 21.61 2.71
N THR A 596 -6.83 22.03 3.75
CA THR A 596 -6.55 23.45 3.97
C THR A 596 -5.27 23.73 4.77
N MET A 597 -4.62 24.88 4.57
CA MET A 597 -3.43 25.32 5.33
C MET A 597 -3.47 26.77 5.82
N ILE A 598 -4.17 27.69 5.14
CA ILE A 598 -4.29 29.10 5.54
C ILE A 598 -5.66 29.57 5.09
N PHE A 599 -6.55 29.91 6.01
CA PHE A 599 -7.86 30.52 5.72
C PHE A 599 -8.47 31.11 7.00
N GLU A 600 -9.36 32.08 6.85
CA GLU A 600 -10.13 32.65 7.97
C GLU A 600 -11.20 31.66 8.47
N GLU A 601 -11.45 31.61 9.78
CA GLU A 601 -12.45 30.70 10.36
C GLU A 601 -13.78 30.79 9.61
N MET A 602 -14.32 29.64 9.22
CA MET A 602 -15.58 29.58 8.51
C MET A 602 -16.32 28.29 8.79
N THR A 603 -17.64 28.32 8.70
CA THR A 603 -18.48 27.12 8.77
C THR A 603 -18.90 26.71 7.37
N LEU A 604 -18.48 25.53 6.95
CA LEU A 604 -18.88 24.97 5.68
C LEU A 604 -20.21 24.22 5.82
N ASN A 605 -21.27 24.73 5.20
CA ASN A 605 -22.57 24.06 5.17
C ASN A 605 -22.63 23.08 3.98
N LEU A 606 -22.71 21.79 4.30
CA LEU A 606 -22.74 20.68 3.35
C LEU A 606 -24.15 20.14 3.13
N THR A 607 -25.19 20.73 3.71
CA THR A 607 -26.58 20.22 3.67
C THR A 607 -27.09 20.00 2.25
N THR A 608 -26.68 20.86 1.30
CA THR A 608 -27.05 20.77 -0.12
C THR A 608 -26.41 19.57 -0.84
N ILE A 609 -25.27 19.10 -0.34
CA ILE A 609 -24.54 17.94 -0.87
C ILE A 609 -24.95 16.67 -0.11
N CYS A 610 -25.13 16.80 1.20
CA CYS A 610 -25.20 15.71 2.14
C CYS A 610 -26.05 16.09 3.37
N PRO A 611 -27.30 15.61 3.47
CA PRO A 611 -28.21 15.98 4.57
C PRO A 611 -27.73 15.54 5.96
N SER A 612 -26.89 14.50 6.04
CA SER A 612 -26.27 14.03 7.27
C SER A 612 -24.84 13.58 6.98
N VAL A 613 -23.87 14.22 7.62
CA VAL A 613 -22.43 13.93 7.47
C VAL A 613 -21.89 13.20 8.70
N ILE A 614 -20.97 12.27 8.46
CA ILE A 614 -20.24 11.54 9.49
C ILE A 614 -18.76 11.81 9.27
N PRO A 615 -18.04 12.44 10.22
CA PRO A 615 -16.59 12.58 10.15
C PRO A 615 -15.90 11.22 10.10
N ARG A 616 -14.96 11.03 9.17
CA ARG A 616 -14.17 9.81 9.00
C ARG A 616 -12.68 10.04 9.20
N LEU A 617 -12.22 11.26 8.99
CA LEU A 617 -10.87 11.72 9.32
C LEU A 617 -10.94 13.19 9.68
N ILE A 618 -10.34 13.54 10.82
CA ILE A 618 -10.18 14.92 11.28
C ILE A 618 -8.73 15.06 11.73
N TYR A 619 -7.97 15.89 11.03
CA TYR A 619 -6.56 16.13 11.30
C TYR A 619 -6.27 17.62 11.50
N PRO A 620 -5.62 18.00 12.62
CA PRO A 620 -5.37 17.16 13.80
C PRO A 620 -6.70 16.78 14.47
N PRO A 621 -6.72 15.77 15.35
CA PRO A 621 -7.94 15.36 16.03
C PRO A 621 -8.62 16.53 16.78
N SER A 622 -9.93 16.67 16.61
CA SER A 622 -10.74 17.69 17.29
C SER A 622 -11.85 17.06 18.11
N LYS A 623 -12.05 17.54 19.34
CA LYS A 623 -13.16 17.11 20.21
C LYS A 623 -14.53 17.58 19.69
N ASN A 624 -14.56 18.68 18.95
CA ASN A 624 -15.78 19.26 18.38
C ASN A 624 -16.27 18.47 17.16
N LEU A 625 -15.38 17.73 16.51
CA LEU A 625 -15.66 16.90 15.33
C LEU A 625 -15.26 15.44 15.61
N PRO A 626 -16.03 14.73 16.45
CA PRO A 626 -15.74 13.34 16.74
C PRO A 626 -15.84 12.46 15.50
N VAL A 627 -14.81 11.65 15.26
CA VAL A 627 -14.77 10.67 14.17
C VAL A 627 -15.81 9.57 14.43
N ASP A 628 -16.47 9.12 13.37
CA ASP A 628 -17.51 8.09 13.33
C ASP A 628 -18.82 8.42 14.08
N ILE A 629 -19.01 9.67 14.50
CA ILE A 629 -20.26 10.16 15.10
C ILE A 629 -20.95 11.13 14.12
N PRO A 630 -22.22 10.90 13.74
CA PRO A 630 -22.95 11.83 12.88
C PRO A 630 -23.03 13.24 13.47
N LEU A 631 -22.81 14.26 12.64
CA LEU A 631 -22.98 15.66 13.07
C LEU A 631 -24.48 16.02 13.10
N PRO A 632 -24.92 16.88 14.06
CA PRO A 632 -26.33 17.23 14.22
C PRO A 632 -26.88 18.07 13.05
N ASN A 633 -26.07 19.00 12.55
CA ASN A 633 -26.35 19.84 11.40
C ASN A 633 -25.16 19.63 10.47
N SER A 634 -25.35 19.31 9.18
CA SER A 634 -24.28 19.01 8.21
C SER A 634 -23.35 20.18 7.92
N GLU A 635 -22.67 20.65 8.95
CA GLU A 635 -21.87 21.86 9.03
C GLU A 635 -20.55 21.49 9.66
N ILE A 636 -19.46 21.93 9.03
CA ILE A 636 -18.11 21.68 9.52
C ILE A 636 -17.49 23.04 9.86
N PRO A 637 -17.23 23.34 11.14
CA PRO A 637 -16.41 24.47 11.50
C PRO A 637 -14.99 24.17 11.04
N LEU A 638 -14.51 25.01 10.14
CA LEU A 638 -13.15 25.00 9.65
C LEU A 638 -12.40 26.07 10.46
N GLU A 639 -11.48 25.63 11.32
CA GLU A 639 -10.63 26.51 12.15
C GLU A 639 -9.17 26.34 11.72
N ASN A 640 -8.49 27.44 11.35
CA ASN A 640 -7.06 27.43 11.04
C ASN A 640 -6.41 28.81 11.14
N THR A 641 -6.21 29.26 12.38
CA THR A 641 -5.52 30.52 12.67
C THR A 641 -4.01 30.37 12.79
N ASP A 642 -3.47 29.13 12.81
CA ASP A 642 -2.05 28.85 13.04
C ASP A 642 -1.25 28.56 11.76
N GLY A 643 -1.91 28.51 10.60
CA GLY A 643 -1.27 28.29 9.30
C GLY A 643 -0.85 26.83 9.07
N ASN A 644 -1.28 25.90 9.95
CA ASN A 644 -0.92 24.50 9.86
C ASN A 644 -1.90 23.74 8.96
N PHE A 645 -1.46 22.60 8.43
CA PHE A 645 -2.32 21.74 7.63
C PHE A 645 -3.50 21.18 8.45
N ARG A 646 -4.67 21.18 7.81
CA ARG A 646 -5.89 20.54 8.30
C ARG A 646 -6.50 19.68 7.20
N SER A 647 -7.01 18.52 7.60
CA SER A 647 -7.77 17.62 6.73
C SER A 647 -9.07 17.22 7.40
N TYR A 648 -10.16 17.37 6.66
CA TYR A 648 -11.48 16.92 7.06
C TYR A 648 -12.00 16.00 5.96
N VAL A 649 -12.23 14.74 6.29
CA VAL A 649 -12.90 13.78 5.40
C VAL A 649 -14.18 13.35 6.09
N VAL A 650 -15.31 13.58 5.43
CA VAL A 650 -16.63 13.17 5.93
C VAL A 650 -17.31 12.26 4.92
N SER A 651 -18.12 11.32 5.40
CA SER A 651 -18.98 10.49 4.54
C SER A 651 -20.44 10.89 4.70
N CYS A 652 -21.22 10.75 3.63
CA CYS A 652 -22.66 10.82 3.73
C CYS A 652 -23.24 9.61 4.43
N ALA A 653 -24.13 9.85 5.39
CA ALA A 653 -24.96 8.80 5.95
C ALA A 653 -25.82 8.18 4.83
N ALA A 654 -25.91 6.85 4.83
CA ALA A 654 -26.64 6.07 3.83
C ALA A 654 -28.15 6.09 4.07
#